data_AF-A0A8H4VSQ3-F1
#
_entry.id   AF-A0A8H4VSQ3-F1
#
_cell.length_a   1.000
_cell.length_b   1.000
_cell.length_c   1.000
_cell.angle_alpha   90.00
_cell.angle_beta   90.00
_cell.angle_gamma   90.00
#
_symmetry.space_group_name_H-M   'P 1'
#
loop_
_entity.id
_entity.type
_entity.pdbx_description
1 polymer ?
#
loop_
_entity_poly.entity_id
_entity_poly.type
_entity_poly.pdbx_seq_one_letter_code
_entity_poly.pdbx_strand_id
1 'polypeptide(L)'
;MHTIYSLSGIGAMSTFINVYNWPIFSKNYASPIPHLLRSNVPPTGQELALVGEAVNNAKKIKAALERRINHSNINKPLFLSNYREKRAKRRLQVLDDFITAHEARISPCGIMRLPPELLSIIFKLVTQGKSGDATGSTIVKMLLGYAFDLSHVCRLWRDVAVSIPHLWQEIPVLDISKAVWLNKRYLQCFEEVLRRGKDLPLIVMFQTYFNPIRTRGNSRHPAVKILVKHSERWRCLDIKVSDPRSIMPYLRPIKGKLSSLEFLNLHFNLNGHRSRTDNLPDCSIFEVAPNLRRVDLQDVSFHIALPTDGPFDLRFDGNPVPSIVGNTSLLSLNSSSIVSLTLSFADGSGHTLSPVLLPCLLSLKVNFRISPSAWFLDNITGSPHVQDLELSTQLDEDLTFSAYGFIQRSQTRSLKTLSISQPLPPHGLLYILDYSPNLIQLDVPLPNSACILALCRTEPSGHPPLVPCLKSIKFAIAQVIQPPMIELLQGLAEVRYEYLNELNRQPGHHNQATIPPTGLDTLSISCPNKDLQRITHCALNGWEPPQILSPEFEEAAARLKEIMDVLAYRRRCGKKLENFTPARLQQIESDLHIVYGYDGLTASDLKACIEKAVRQIEEEREAFNFRYLAAQILAKWGRMIPHAYGAGRWSMSGWFWVHYGYPLTDADDERAYLVASIQAMLDSMRL
;
A
#
# COMPACT_ATOMS: atom_id res chain seq x y z
N MET A 1 -3.78 39.10 -18.61
CA MET A 1 -3.99 38.11 -19.70
C MET A 1 -2.65 37.55 -20.21
N HIS A 2 -1.87 36.95 -19.32
CA HIS A 2 -0.77 36.02 -19.64
C HIS A 2 -0.34 35.45 -18.29
N THR A 3 -0.90 34.31 -17.91
CA THR A 3 -0.59 33.63 -16.65
C THR A 3 -0.11 32.23 -17.01
N ILE A 4 1.21 32.08 -17.12
CA ILE A 4 1.87 30.79 -17.27
C ILE A 4 1.96 30.19 -15.88
N TYR A 5 1.14 29.17 -15.61
CA TYR A 5 1.29 28.35 -14.42
C TYR A 5 2.56 27.49 -14.57
N SER A 6 3.53 27.83 -13.72
CA SER A 6 4.70 27.08 -13.32
C SER A 6 4.42 25.58 -13.15
N LEU A 7 5.17 24.75 -13.88
CA LEU A 7 5.34 23.33 -13.59
C LEU A 7 6.40 23.18 -12.49
N SER A 8 5.92 22.87 -11.30
CA SER A 8 6.69 22.43 -10.14
C SER A 8 7.34 21.07 -10.43
N GLY A 9 8.57 21.10 -10.93
CA GLY A 9 9.40 19.91 -11.15
C GLY A 9 10.89 20.18 -11.34
N ILE A 10 11.35 21.42 -11.10
CA ILE A 10 12.76 21.84 -11.24
C ILE A 10 13.29 22.32 -9.86
N GLY A 11 12.86 21.66 -8.78
CA GLY A 11 13.26 22.01 -7.42
C GLY A 11 14.66 21.51 -7.03
N ALA A 12 15.16 20.44 -7.66
CA ALA A 12 16.44 19.83 -7.29
C ALA A 12 17.59 20.14 -8.26
N MET A 13 17.31 20.58 -9.49
CA MET A 13 18.34 21.07 -10.43
C MET A 13 18.57 22.59 -10.37
N SER A 14 17.62 23.36 -9.82
CA SER A 14 17.78 24.80 -9.59
C SER A 14 18.92 25.11 -8.61
N THR A 15 19.14 24.24 -7.63
CA THR A 15 20.25 24.37 -6.67
C THR A 15 21.61 24.09 -7.28
N PHE A 16 21.68 23.36 -8.41
CA PHE A 16 22.93 23.17 -9.15
C PHE A 16 23.17 24.27 -10.18
N ILE A 17 22.12 24.77 -10.86
CA ILE A 17 22.30 25.75 -11.94
C ILE A 17 22.60 27.17 -11.42
N ASN A 18 22.13 27.55 -10.23
CA ASN A 18 22.41 28.87 -9.62
C ASN A 18 23.82 29.01 -9.00
N VAL A 19 24.67 27.98 -9.09
CA VAL A 19 26.09 28.07 -8.69
C VAL A 19 26.97 28.67 -9.81
N TYR A 20 26.46 28.80 -11.04
CA TYR A 20 27.31 29.04 -12.22
C TYR A 20 27.55 30.50 -12.63
N ASN A 21 27.08 31.48 -11.86
CA ASN A 21 27.53 32.88 -11.96
C ASN A 21 28.51 33.23 -10.84
N TRP A 22 29.58 32.45 -10.74
CA TRP A 22 30.68 32.69 -9.81
C TRP A 22 31.51 33.90 -10.30
N PRO A 23 31.50 35.05 -9.61
CA PRO A 23 32.31 36.18 -10.02
C PRO A 23 33.77 35.87 -9.70
N ILE A 24 34.59 35.83 -10.74
CA ILE A 24 36.03 36.14 -10.70
C ILE A 24 36.79 35.28 -9.68
N PHE A 25 37.18 34.08 -10.09
CA PHE A 25 38.34 33.43 -9.50
C PHE A 25 39.50 34.45 -9.51
N SER A 26 40.10 34.70 -8.34
CA SER A 26 41.43 35.30 -8.34
C SER A 26 42.29 34.46 -9.30
N LYS A 27 43.10 35.09 -10.16
CA LYS A 27 43.96 34.46 -11.20
C LYS A 27 44.72 33.18 -10.78
N ASN A 28 44.75 32.85 -9.49
CA ASN A 28 45.50 31.77 -8.86
C ASN A 28 44.74 30.44 -8.66
N TYR A 29 43.44 30.34 -8.95
CA TYR A 29 42.67 29.09 -8.74
C TYR A 29 41.74 28.72 -9.91
N ALA A 30 42.24 28.85 -11.14
CA ALA A 30 41.53 28.32 -12.31
C ALA A 30 41.49 26.79 -12.23
N SER A 31 40.34 26.19 -12.55
CA SER A 31 40.25 24.74 -12.70
C SER A 31 41.23 24.27 -13.79
N PRO A 32 42.04 23.22 -13.56
CA PRO A 32 42.90 22.66 -14.59
C PRO A 32 42.10 21.98 -15.72
N ILE A 33 40.83 21.67 -15.46
CA ILE A 33 39.92 20.96 -16.37
C ILE A 33 38.53 21.62 -16.38
N PRO A 34 38.39 22.89 -16.83
CA PRO A 34 37.13 23.63 -16.72
C PRO A 34 35.94 22.93 -17.39
N HIS A 35 36.20 22.13 -18.43
CA HIS A 35 35.18 21.43 -19.18
C HIS A 35 34.54 20.27 -18.38
N LEU A 36 35.27 19.62 -17.48
CA LEU A 36 34.76 18.53 -16.63
C LEU A 36 33.89 19.03 -15.48
N LEU A 37 34.04 20.29 -15.06
CA LEU A 37 33.10 20.91 -14.13
C LEU A 37 31.73 21.17 -14.77
N ARG A 38 31.69 21.24 -16.10
CA ARG A 38 30.49 21.51 -16.92
C ARG A 38 29.97 20.28 -17.65
N SER A 39 30.64 19.13 -17.49
CA SER A 39 30.38 17.91 -18.23
C SER A 39 30.33 16.71 -17.29
N ASN A 40 29.68 15.65 -17.73
CA ASN A 40 29.66 14.35 -17.05
C ASN A 40 30.47 13.30 -17.85
N VAL A 41 31.40 13.78 -18.69
CA VAL A 41 32.38 12.92 -19.38
C VAL A 41 33.35 12.37 -18.34
N PRO A 42 33.65 11.05 -18.36
CA PRO A 42 34.62 10.48 -17.44
C PRO A 42 36.01 11.10 -17.69
N PRO A 43 36.71 11.57 -16.64
CA PRO A 43 38.04 12.13 -16.79
C PRO A 43 39.03 11.05 -17.25
N THR A 44 39.93 11.42 -18.15
CA THR A 44 41.06 10.58 -18.56
C THR A 44 42.06 10.39 -17.42
N GLY A 45 42.93 9.38 -17.51
CA GLY A 45 43.97 9.16 -16.50
C GLY A 45 44.88 10.38 -16.29
N GLN A 46 45.19 11.11 -17.36
CA GLN A 46 46.00 12.33 -17.30
C GLN A 46 45.26 13.49 -16.62
N GLU A 47 43.98 13.68 -16.93
CA GLU A 47 43.15 14.69 -16.28
C GLU A 47 42.97 14.39 -14.79
N LEU A 48 42.81 13.12 -14.42
CA LEU A 48 42.76 12.70 -13.02
C LEU A 48 44.05 13.05 -12.28
N ALA A 49 45.21 12.82 -12.89
CA ALA A 49 46.50 13.19 -12.31
C ALA A 49 46.60 14.72 -12.12
N LEU A 50 46.25 15.50 -13.13
CA LEU A 50 46.27 16.97 -13.08
C LEU A 50 45.35 17.53 -12.00
N VAL A 51 44.14 16.96 -11.85
CA VAL A 51 43.19 17.38 -10.82
C VAL A 51 43.64 16.96 -9.44
N GLY A 52 44.15 15.73 -9.31
CA GLY A 52 44.69 15.23 -8.05
C GLY A 52 45.82 16.13 -7.55
N GLU A 53 46.73 16.54 -8.43
CA GLU A 53 47.80 17.48 -8.11
C GLU A 53 47.24 18.86 -7.70
N ALA A 54 46.29 19.42 -8.47
CA ALA A 54 45.69 20.71 -8.16
C ALA A 54 44.92 20.70 -6.83
N VAL A 55 44.16 19.64 -6.53
CA VAL A 55 43.45 19.45 -5.27
C VAL A 55 44.44 19.33 -4.11
N ASN A 56 45.51 18.55 -4.27
CA ASN A 56 46.55 18.41 -3.25
C ASN A 56 47.26 19.74 -2.97
N ASN A 57 47.56 20.52 -4.02
CA ASN A 57 48.13 21.86 -3.87
C ASN A 57 47.15 22.82 -3.17
N ALA A 58 45.86 22.79 -3.52
CA ALA A 58 44.83 23.57 -2.85
C ALA A 58 44.72 23.22 -1.35
N LYS A 59 44.73 21.92 -1.01
CA LYS A 59 44.74 21.44 0.39
C LYS A 59 45.96 21.93 1.17
N LYS A 60 47.15 21.88 0.57
CA LYS A 60 48.39 22.41 1.19
C LYS A 60 48.27 23.91 1.47
N ILE A 61 47.73 24.68 0.52
CA ILE A 61 47.53 26.13 0.69
C ILE A 61 46.46 26.40 1.77
N LYS A 62 45.36 25.63 1.79
CA LYS A 62 44.32 25.72 2.82
C LYS A 62 44.91 25.51 4.20
N ALA A 63 45.62 24.40 4.41
CA ALA A 63 46.26 24.08 5.70
C ALA A 63 47.31 25.11 6.12
N ALA A 64 48.06 25.69 5.18
CA ALA A 64 48.98 26.78 5.48
C ALA A 64 48.25 28.07 5.90
N LEU A 65 47.11 28.39 5.27
CA LEU A 65 46.30 29.55 5.59
C LEU A 65 45.60 29.41 6.95
N GLU A 66 45.05 28.24 7.26
CA GLU A 66 44.45 27.92 8.56
C GLU A 66 45.47 28.05 9.69
N ARG A 67 46.68 27.50 9.51
CA ARG A 67 47.78 27.69 10.46
C ARG A 67 48.08 29.18 10.68
N ARG A 68 48.14 29.99 9.62
CA ARG A 68 48.40 31.44 9.75
C ARG A 68 47.28 32.19 10.48
N ILE A 69 46.03 31.81 10.27
CA ILE A 69 44.88 32.39 10.99
C ILE A 69 44.98 32.04 12.48
N ASN A 70 45.20 30.77 12.81
CA ASN A 70 45.31 30.30 14.20
C ASN A 70 46.48 30.94 14.95
N HIS A 71 47.65 31.09 14.30
CA HIS A 71 48.81 31.77 14.90
C HIS A 71 48.60 33.30 15.05
N SER A 72 47.80 33.93 14.19
CA SER A 72 47.53 35.38 14.24
C SER A 72 46.56 35.78 15.34
N ASN A 73 45.75 34.85 15.85
CA ASN A 73 44.77 35.07 16.92
C ASN A 73 45.39 35.15 18.32
N ILE A 74 46.66 34.78 18.49
CA ILE A 74 47.27 34.68 19.82
C ILE A 74 47.81 36.04 20.34
N ASN A 75 48.05 37.07 19.49
CA ASN A 75 48.78 38.28 19.92
C ASN A 75 48.47 39.61 19.18
N LYS A 76 47.20 39.96 18.81
CA LYS A 76 46.92 41.24 18.09
C LYS A 76 45.73 42.08 18.58
N PRO A 77 45.85 43.44 18.59
CA PRO A 77 44.79 44.37 19.00
C PRO A 77 43.66 44.52 17.97
N LEU A 78 42.45 44.76 18.49
CA LEU A 78 41.12 44.51 17.91
C LEU A 78 40.70 45.28 16.64
N PHE A 79 41.43 46.28 16.14
CA PHE A 79 40.88 47.21 15.14
C PHE A 79 41.32 46.99 13.67
N LEU A 80 42.46 46.34 13.39
CA LEU A 80 42.91 45.99 12.03
C LEU A 80 42.69 44.50 11.66
N SER A 81 42.18 43.70 12.60
CA SER A 81 41.98 42.24 12.47
C SER A 81 40.80 41.88 11.55
N ASN A 82 39.68 42.61 11.64
CA ASN A 82 38.43 42.24 10.98
C ASN A 82 38.53 42.14 9.45
N TYR A 83 39.27 43.05 8.79
CA TYR A 83 39.40 43.00 7.33
C TYR A 83 40.28 41.84 6.85
N ARG A 84 41.42 41.61 7.51
CA ARG A 84 42.36 40.54 7.15
C ARG A 84 41.76 39.17 7.43
N GLU A 85 41.07 39.02 8.55
CA GLU A 85 40.36 37.79 8.91
C GLU A 85 39.22 37.50 7.93
N LYS A 86 38.39 38.51 7.60
CA LYS A 86 37.32 38.37 6.60
C LYS A 86 37.87 37.98 5.22
N ARG A 87 39.01 38.53 4.81
CA ARG A 87 39.68 38.15 3.55
C ARG A 87 40.24 36.73 3.60
N ALA A 88 40.81 36.31 4.72
CA ALA A 88 41.35 34.97 4.90
C ALA A 88 40.23 33.91 4.92
N LYS A 89 39.13 34.17 5.63
CA LYS A 89 37.91 33.32 5.63
C LYS A 89 37.32 33.17 4.24
N ARG A 90 37.17 34.25 3.46
CA ARG A 90 36.74 34.17 2.05
C ARG A 90 37.65 33.30 1.20
N ARG A 91 38.97 33.39 1.41
CA ARG A 91 39.95 32.58 0.67
C ARG A 91 39.89 31.09 1.06
N LEU A 92 39.62 30.77 2.33
CA LEU A 92 39.36 29.39 2.77
C LEU A 92 38.10 28.84 2.10
N GLN A 93 37.00 29.61 2.08
CA GLN A 93 35.77 29.19 1.42
C GLN A 93 36.01 28.87 -0.06
N VAL A 94 36.71 29.76 -0.80
CA VAL A 94 37.04 29.51 -2.21
C VAL A 94 37.89 28.25 -2.41
N LEU A 95 38.81 27.95 -1.49
CA LEU A 95 39.61 26.73 -1.52
C LEU A 95 38.74 25.49 -1.23
N ASP A 96 37.81 25.58 -0.29
CA ASP A 96 36.88 24.49 0.04
C ASP A 96 35.91 24.20 -1.10
N ASP A 97 35.36 25.23 -1.72
CA ASP A 97 34.49 25.08 -2.89
C ASP A 97 35.28 24.44 -4.05
N PHE A 98 36.53 24.87 -4.28
CA PHE A 98 37.41 24.29 -5.27
C PHE A 98 37.71 22.81 -4.99
N ILE A 99 38.11 22.47 -3.76
CA ILE A 99 38.44 21.10 -3.35
C ILE A 99 37.21 20.22 -3.51
N THR A 100 36.07 20.61 -2.93
CA THR A 100 34.82 19.84 -2.97
C THR A 100 34.36 19.57 -4.41
N ALA A 101 34.37 20.59 -5.27
CA ALA A 101 33.94 20.46 -6.66
C ALA A 101 34.82 19.50 -7.47
N HIS A 102 36.12 19.42 -7.18
CA HIS A 102 37.07 18.57 -7.91
C HIS A 102 37.23 17.18 -7.29
N GLU A 103 37.11 17.04 -5.97
CA GLU A 103 37.11 15.75 -5.27
C GLU A 103 35.96 14.86 -5.72
N ALA A 104 34.78 15.44 -5.90
CA ALA A 104 33.62 14.75 -6.46
C ALA A 104 33.90 14.16 -7.86
N ARG A 105 34.83 14.75 -8.63
CA ARG A 105 35.18 14.32 -10.00
C ARG A 105 36.27 13.24 -10.03
N ILE A 106 37.19 13.25 -9.07
CA ILE A 106 38.26 12.25 -8.97
C ILE A 106 37.87 11.02 -8.16
N SER A 107 36.75 11.08 -7.41
CA SER A 107 36.29 9.97 -6.59
C SER A 107 36.18 8.67 -7.41
N PRO A 108 36.82 7.57 -6.97
CA PRO A 108 36.80 6.30 -7.67
C PRO A 108 35.40 5.66 -7.70
N CYS A 109 34.52 6.05 -6.79
CA CYS A 109 33.12 5.62 -6.70
C CYS A 109 32.15 6.55 -7.46
N GLY A 110 32.66 7.47 -8.29
CA GLY A 110 31.82 8.40 -9.03
C GLY A 110 30.86 7.64 -9.95
N ILE A 111 29.56 7.94 -9.85
CA ILE A 111 28.48 7.41 -10.71
C ILE A 111 28.78 7.52 -12.22
N MET A 112 29.73 8.38 -12.58
CA MET A 112 30.27 8.60 -13.93
C MET A 112 31.16 7.44 -14.46
N ARG A 113 31.61 6.52 -13.61
CA ARG A 113 32.45 5.37 -13.97
C ARG A 113 31.72 4.03 -13.89
N LEU A 114 30.43 4.04 -13.59
CA LEU A 114 29.65 2.81 -13.61
C LEU A 114 29.67 2.22 -15.03
N PRO A 115 30.01 0.93 -15.18
CA PRO A 115 29.86 0.24 -16.45
C PRO A 115 28.43 0.39 -16.99
N PRO A 116 28.26 0.52 -18.33
CA PRO A 116 26.95 0.61 -18.97
C PRO A 116 25.97 -0.48 -18.52
N GLU A 117 26.47 -1.69 -18.24
CA GLU A 117 25.71 -2.85 -17.79
C GLU A 117 25.09 -2.59 -16.41
N LEU A 118 25.86 -2.04 -15.47
CA LEU A 118 25.34 -1.70 -14.14
C LEU A 118 24.35 -0.55 -14.20
N LEU A 119 24.61 0.47 -15.03
CA LEU A 119 23.64 1.54 -15.27
C LEU A 119 22.34 0.98 -15.86
N SER A 120 22.43 0.00 -16.77
CA SER A 120 21.25 -0.63 -17.35
C SER A 120 20.41 -1.38 -16.30
N ILE A 121 21.07 -2.05 -15.35
CA ILE A 121 20.40 -2.74 -14.24
C ILE A 121 19.72 -1.72 -13.33
N ILE A 122 20.44 -0.66 -12.94
CA ILE A 122 19.89 0.43 -12.12
C ILE A 122 18.67 1.04 -12.80
N PHE A 123 18.74 1.35 -14.10
CA PHE A 123 17.62 1.96 -14.83
C PHE A 123 16.41 1.02 -14.89
N LYS A 124 16.63 -0.28 -15.09
CA LYS A 124 15.54 -1.28 -15.04
C LYS A 124 14.92 -1.37 -13.65
N LEU A 125 15.72 -1.36 -12.58
CA LEU A 125 15.21 -1.40 -11.20
C LEU A 125 14.36 -0.17 -10.86
N VAL A 126 14.75 1.02 -11.33
CA VAL A 126 13.97 2.25 -11.19
C VAL A 126 12.57 2.10 -11.80
N THR A 127 12.47 1.37 -12.92
CA THR A 127 11.18 1.08 -13.56
C THR A 127 10.41 -0.09 -12.93
N GLN A 128 11.09 -1.09 -12.36
CA GLN A 128 10.46 -2.30 -11.82
C GLN A 128 9.87 -2.11 -10.42
N GLY A 129 10.48 -1.28 -9.56
CA GLY A 129 10.13 -1.13 -8.14
C GLY A 129 8.72 -0.59 -7.83
N LYS A 130 7.83 -0.43 -8.81
CA LYS A 130 6.46 0.08 -8.65
C LYS A 130 5.41 -0.72 -9.42
N SER A 131 5.78 -1.85 -10.03
CA SER A 131 4.88 -2.67 -10.85
C SER A 131 3.99 -3.64 -10.06
N GLY A 132 4.09 -3.66 -8.72
CA GLY A 132 3.20 -4.41 -7.84
C GLY A 132 2.01 -3.57 -7.36
N ASP A 133 0.81 -3.99 -7.73
CA ASP A 133 -0.48 -3.76 -7.04
C ASP A 133 -1.09 -2.36 -6.91
N ALA A 134 -0.44 -1.28 -7.35
CA ALA A 134 -1.07 0.03 -7.31
C ALA A 134 -1.94 0.28 -8.56
N THR A 135 -3.25 0.28 -8.34
CA THR A 135 -4.28 0.92 -9.18
C THR A 135 -3.70 2.11 -9.96
N GLY A 136 -3.75 2.00 -11.30
CA GLY A 136 -2.95 2.74 -12.29
C GLY A 136 -3.11 4.26 -12.37
N SER A 137 -3.40 4.97 -11.28
CA SER A 137 -3.60 6.42 -11.25
C SER A 137 -2.33 7.21 -10.89
N THR A 138 -1.46 6.69 -10.01
CA THR A 138 -0.35 7.47 -9.45
C THR A 138 1.00 7.21 -10.11
N ILE A 139 1.18 6.04 -10.73
CA ILE A 139 2.48 5.55 -11.19
C ILE A 139 2.95 6.25 -12.48
N VAL A 140 2.04 6.63 -13.38
CA VAL A 140 2.42 7.06 -14.74
C VAL A 140 2.75 8.56 -14.85
N LYS A 141 2.37 9.38 -13.86
CA LYS A 141 2.87 10.77 -13.79
C LYS A 141 4.40 10.85 -13.60
N MET A 142 5.07 9.77 -13.19
CA MET A 142 6.52 9.76 -12.96
C MET A 142 7.34 9.07 -14.07
N LEU A 143 6.77 8.14 -14.84
CA LEU A 143 7.60 7.18 -15.61
C LEU A 143 8.24 7.72 -16.89
N LEU A 144 7.61 8.66 -17.58
CA LEU A 144 8.31 9.39 -18.65
C LEU A 144 9.15 10.54 -18.17
N GLY A 145 8.98 10.95 -16.90
CA GLY A 145 10.05 11.65 -16.22
C GLY A 145 11.29 10.78 -16.32
N TYR A 146 11.26 9.54 -15.83
CA TYR A 146 12.48 8.75 -15.71
C TYR A 146 13.20 8.46 -17.04
N ALA A 147 12.54 7.95 -18.09
CA ALA A 147 13.28 7.64 -19.33
C ALA A 147 13.94 8.89 -19.95
N PHE A 148 13.22 10.02 -19.94
CA PHE A 148 13.76 11.29 -20.41
C PHE A 148 14.81 11.84 -19.44
N ASP A 149 14.52 11.94 -18.15
CA ASP A 149 15.40 12.42 -17.09
C ASP A 149 16.73 11.66 -17.11
N LEU A 150 16.68 10.32 -17.14
CA LEU A 150 17.85 9.44 -17.27
C LEU A 150 18.63 9.77 -18.56
N SER A 151 17.94 9.94 -19.68
CA SER A 151 18.59 10.30 -20.96
C SER A 151 19.11 11.74 -21.05
N HIS A 152 18.79 12.59 -20.06
CA HIS A 152 19.21 13.98 -19.98
C HIS A 152 20.31 14.24 -18.94
N VAL A 153 20.70 13.23 -18.13
CA VAL A 153 21.78 13.37 -17.14
C VAL A 153 23.16 13.58 -17.79
N CYS A 154 23.56 12.68 -18.69
CA CYS A 154 24.81 12.78 -19.44
C CYS A 154 24.76 11.97 -20.74
N ARG A 155 25.81 12.08 -21.59
CA ARG A 155 25.89 11.31 -22.84
C ARG A 155 25.87 9.79 -22.59
N LEU A 156 26.68 9.31 -21.65
CA LEU A 156 26.73 7.88 -21.29
C LEU A 156 25.35 7.37 -20.85
N TRP A 157 24.66 8.09 -19.96
CA TRP A 157 23.34 7.71 -19.49
C TRP A 157 22.29 7.75 -20.60
N ARG A 158 22.41 8.71 -21.54
CA ARG A 158 21.58 8.74 -22.74
C ARG A 158 21.79 7.51 -23.60
N ASP A 159 23.02 7.15 -23.89
CA ASP A 159 23.34 6.00 -24.74
C ASP A 159 22.81 4.71 -24.11
N VAL A 160 23.02 4.54 -22.79
CA VAL A 160 22.47 3.43 -22.03
C VAL A 160 20.93 3.45 -22.04
N ALA A 161 20.30 4.57 -21.71
CA ALA A 161 18.83 4.66 -21.64
C ALA A 161 18.17 4.40 -23.01
N VAL A 162 18.74 4.93 -24.09
CA VAL A 162 18.24 4.70 -25.46
C VAL A 162 18.42 3.24 -25.88
N SER A 163 19.46 2.55 -25.39
CA SER A 163 19.70 1.14 -25.68
C SER A 163 18.75 0.16 -24.98
N ILE A 164 17.89 0.64 -24.06
CA ILE A 164 16.99 -0.18 -23.24
C ILE A 164 15.54 0.08 -23.67
N PRO A 165 14.96 -0.71 -24.60
CA PRO A 165 13.59 -0.50 -25.09
C PRO A 165 12.53 -0.52 -23.99
N HIS A 166 12.75 -1.28 -22.92
CA HIS A 166 11.83 -1.38 -21.78
C HIS A 166 11.58 -0.04 -21.08
N LEU A 167 12.54 0.90 -21.12
CA LEU A 167 12.33 2.25 -20.57
C LEU A 167 11.32 3.07 -21.39
N TRP A 168 11.06 2.68 -22.64
CA TRP A 168 10.24 3.41 -23.60
C TRP A 168 8.91 2.71 -23.91
N GLN A 169 8.59 1.61 -23.22
CA GLN A 169 7.33 0.88 -23.39
C GLN A 169 6.11 1.63 -22.78
N GLU A 170 6.37 2.51 -21.82
CA GLU A 170 5.36 3.32 -21.16
C GLU A 170 5.20 4.66 -21.85
N ILE A 171 4.02 4.89 -22.40
CA ILE A 171 3.73 6.06 -23.23
C ILE A 171 3.21 7.21 -22.37
N PRO A 172 3.52 8.49 -22.69
CA PRO A 172 2.96 9.62 -21.96
C PRO A 172 1.47 9.59 -21.86
N VAL A 173 1.00 9.92 -20.66
CA VAL A 173 -0.41 10.22 -20.42
C VAL A 173 -0.83 11.26 -21.44
N LEU A 174 -1.64 10.81 -22.38
CA LEU A 174 -2.07 11.62 -23.49
C LEU A 174 -3.28 12.44 -23.03
N ASP A 175 -2.99 13.65 -22.55
CA ASP A 175 -4.03 14.63 -22.28
C ASP A 175 -4.54 15.22 -23.60
N ILE A 176 -5.61 14.63 -24.14
CA ILE A 176 -6.16 14.99 -25.46
C ILE A 176 -6.79 16.39 -25.48
N SER A 177 -6.93 17.04 -24.32
CA SER A 177 -7.40 18.43 -24.22
C SER A 177 -6.27 19.45 -24.41
N LYS A 178 -4.99 19.05 -24.32
CA LYS A 178 -3.85 19.95 -24.39
C LYS A 178 -3.41 20.25 -25.83
N ALA A 179 -3.32 21.53 -26.16
CA ALA A 179 -2.80 22.02 -27.44
C ALA A 179 -1.34 21.63 -27.71
N VAL A 180 -0.57 21.19 -26.70
CA VAL A 180 0.83 20.75 -26.87
C VAL A 180 0.96 19.65 -27.93
N TRP A 181 -0.05 18.80 -28.07
CA TRP A 181 -0.06 17.71 -29.05
C TRP A 181 -0.30 18.18 -30.49
N LEU A 182 -0.62 19.45 -30.71
CA LEU A 182 -0.67 20.07 -32.04
C LEU A 182 0.72 20.53 -32.51
N ASN A 183 1.71 20.57 -31.60
CA ASN A 183 3.06 20.99 -31.92
C ASN A 183 3.85 19.82 -32.56
N LYS A 184 4.34 20.04 -33.78
CA LYS A 184 5.11 19.05 -34.56
C LYS A 184 6.34 18.50 -33.81
N ARG A 185 7.04 19.31 -33.02
CA ARG A 185 8.22 18.85 -32.25
C ARG A 185 7.83 17.83 -31.18
N TYR A 186 6.71 18.05 -30.50
CA TYR A 186 6.20 17.09 -29.51
C TYR A 186 5.78 15.79 -30.17
N LEU A 187 5.13 15.85 -31.33
CA LEU A 187 4.77 14.65 -32.11
C LEU A 187 6.01 13.88 -32.56
N GLN A 188 7.09 14.56 -32.98
CA GLN A 188 8.36 13.92 -33.34
C GLN A 188 9.01 13.23 -32.13
N CYS A 189 9.06 13.89 -30.97
CA CYS A 189 9.55 13.27 -29.74
C CYS A 189 8.71 12.05 -29.36
N PHE A 190 7.41 12.12 -29.57
CA PHE A 190 6.47 11.04 -29.27
C PHE A 190 6.64 9.84 -30.20
N GLU A 191 6.82 10.06 -31.50
CA GLU A 191 7.18 9.00 -32.46
C GLU A 191 8.52 8.35 -32.10
N GLU A 192 9.49 9.15 -31.65
CA GLU A 192 10.79 8.65 -31.21
C GLU A 192 10.68 7.76 -29.97
N VAL A 193 9.80 8.07 -29.01
CA VAL A 193 9.49 7.18 -27.87
C VAL A 193 8.98 5.83 -28.37
N LEU A 194 7.98 5.84 -29.26
CA LEU A 194 7.42 4.61 -29.83
C LEU A 194 8.45 3.79 -30.59
N ARG A 195 9.32 4.46 -31.36
CA ARG A 195 10.42 3.84 -32.10
C ARG A 195 11.43 3.17 -31.15
N ARG A 196 11.77 3.81 -30.03
CA ARG A 196 12.70 3.27 -29.02
C ARG A 196 12.11 2.08 -28.25
N GLY A 197 10.80 2.05 -28.05
CA GLY A 197 10.09 0.90 -27.49
C GLY A 197 10.13 -0.37 -28.37
N LYS A 198 10.60 -0.26 -29.62
CA LYS A 198 10.70 -1.37 -30.60
C LYS A 198 9.38 -2.11 -30.75
N ASP A 199 9.34 -3.42 -30.51
CA ASP A 199 8.15 -4.27 -30.60
C ASP A 199 7.59 -4.63 -29.22
N LEU A 200 8.09 -4.01 -28.15
CA LEU A 200 7.62 -4.32 -26.80
C LEU A 200 6.15 -3.94 -26.60
N PRO A 201 5.43 -4.67 -25.73
CA PRO A 201 4.06 -4.32 -25.39
C PRO A 201 3.98 -2.96 -24.70
N LEU A 202 3.02 -2.13 -25.12
CA LEU A 202 2.86 -0.75 -24.72
C LEU A 202 1.85 -0.60 -23.58
N ILE A 203 2.13 0.33 -22.68
CA ILE A 203 1.18 0.82 -21.67
C ILE A 203 0.71 2.20 -22.16
N VAL A 204 -0.58 2.31 -22.46
CA VAL A 204 -1.19 3.49 -23.07
C VAL A 204 -2.22 4.10 -22.13
N MET A 205 -2.13 5.41 -21.93
CA MET A 205 -3.08 6.14 -21.09
C MET A 205 -3.61 7.38 -21.78
N PHE A 206 -4.94 7.53 -21.79
CA PHE A 206 -5.65 8.71 -22.26
C PHE A 206 -6.27 9.44 -21.08
N GLN A 207 -6.18 10.78 -21.06
CA GLN A 207 -6.80 11.56 -20.01
C GLN A 207 -7.44 12.86 -20.53
N THR A 208 -8.48 13.34 -19.86
CA THR A 208 -8.96 14.72 -19.98
C THR A 208 -9.27 15.29 -18.61
N TYR A 209 -8.64 16.42 -18.24
CA TYR A 209 -8.87 17.06 -16.94
C TYR A 209 -9.93 18.16 -16.97
N PHE A 210 -10.28 18.67 -18.14
CA PHE A 210 -11.19 19.80 -18.29
C PHE A 210 -12.29 19.48 -19.29
N ASN A 211 -13.46 20.06 -19.05
CA ASN A 211 -14.59 20.07 -19.98
C ASN A 211 -14.01 20.48 -21.35
N PRO A 212 -14.02 19.60 -22.37
CA PRO A 212 -13.26 19.81 -23.58
C PRO A 212 -13.60 21.20 -24.08
N ILE A 213 -12.57 22.06 -24.20
CA ILE A 213 -12.68 23.28 -25.01
C ILE A 213 -13.44 22.82 -26.24
N ARG A 214 -14.63 23.38 -26.46
CA ARG A 214 -15.54 22.98 -27.53
C ARG A 214 -14.75 22.97 -28.84
N THR A 215 -14.10 21.87 -29.14
CA THR A 215 -13.40 21.64 -30.39
C THR A 215 -14.54 21.31 -31.31
N ARG A 216 -15.23 22.39 -31.73
CA ARG A 216 -16.12 22.41 -32.88
C ARG A 216 -15.24 22.03 -34.06
N GLY A 217 -15.07 20.73 -34.27
CA GLY A 217 -14.14 20.23 -35.26
C GLY A 217 -13.82 18.77 -35.04
N ASN A 218 -14.25 17.96 -36.00
CA ASN A 218 -13.96 16.54 -36.21
C ASN A 218 -12.44 16.25 -36.45
N SER A 219 -11.55 17.11 -35.97
CA SER A 219 -10.12 17.05 -36.27
C SER A 219 -9.44 16.01 -35.40
N ARG A 220 -9.19 14.83 -35.99
CA ARG A 220 -8.27 13.77 -35.57
C ARG A 220 -7.10 14.30 -34.72
N HIS A 221 -7.08 13.96 -33.42
CA HIS A 221 -5.97 14.30 -32.54
C HIS A 221 -4.69 13.56 -33.03
N PRO A 222 -3.65 14.28 -33.48
CA PRO A 222 -2.54 13.67 -34.22
C PRO A 222 -1.76 12.63 -33.41
N ALA A 223 -1.59 12.86 -32.10
CA ALA A 223 -0.93 11.87 -31.23
C ALA A 223 -1.75 10.58 -31.04
N VAL A 224 -3.10 10.67 -30.97
CA VAL A 224 -3.97 9.49 -30.90
C VAL A 224 -3.85 8.69 -32.20
N LYS A 225 -3.84 9.41 -33.35
CA LYS A 225 -3.65 8.79 -34.67
C LYS A 225 -2.33 8.03 -34.77
N ILE A 226 -1.26 8.53 -34.17
CA ILE A 226 0.03 7.83 -34.12
C ILE A 226 -0.11 6.56 -33.25
N LEU A 227 -0.65 6.66 -32.04
CA LEU A 227 -0.79 5.51 -31.14
C LEU A 227 -1.64 4.37 -31.68
N VAL A 228 -2.76 4.71 -32.31
CA VAL A 228 -3.72 3.74 -32.88
C VAL A 228 -3.06 2.83 -33.91
N LYS A 229 -2.01 3.28 -34.60
CA LYS A 229 -1.22 2.45 -35.52
C LYS A 229 -0.45 1.33 -34.82
N HIS A 230 -0.17 1.47 -33.52
CA HIS A 230 0.56 0.51 -32.70
C HIS A 230 -0.36 -0.24 -31.73
N SER A 231 -1.67 -0.26 -32.00
CA SER A 231 -2.69 -0.88 -31.13
C SER A 231 -2.47 -2.36 -30.85
N GLU A 232 -1.89 -3.10 -31.81
CA GLU A 232 -1.59 -4.54 -31.67
C GLU A 232 -0.61 -4.83 -30.52
N ARG A 233 0.19 -3.82 -30.13
CA ARG A 233 1.16 -3.92 -29.05
C ARG A 233 0.59 -3.44 -27.71
N TRP A 234 -0.61 -2.90 -27.65
CA TRP A 234 -1.14 -2.37 -26.39
C TRP A 234 -1.40 -3.52 -25.42
N ARG A 235 -0.66 -3.56 -24.31
CA ARG A 235 -0.86 -4.51 -23.21
C ARG A 235 -1.82 -3.97 -22.16
N CYS A 236 -1.70 -2.67 -21.88
CA CYS A 236 -2.56 -1.98 -20.93
C CYS A 236 -3.11 -0.72 -21.58
N LEU A 237 -4.41 -0.52 -21.47
CA LEU A 237 -5.11 0.66 -21.94
C LEU A 237 -5.91 1.27 -20.79
N ASP A 238 -5.53 2.48 -20.36
CA ASP A 238 -6.26 3.25 -19.33
C ASP A 238 -6.86 4.51 -19.97
N ILE A 239 -8.19 4.67 -19.90
CA ILE A 239 -8.91 5.83 -20.45
C ILE A 239 -9.62 6.55 -19.31
N LYS A 240 -9.14 7.73 -18.94
CA LYS A 240 -9.73 8.60 -17.91
C LYS A 240 -10.26 9.89 -18.53
N VAL A 241 -11.45 9.85 -19.11
CA VAL A 241 -12.00 11.01 -19.82
C VAL A 241 -13.38 11.40 -19.31
N SER A 242 -13.71 12.69 -19.30
CA SER A 242 -15.02 13.15 -18.80
C SER A 242 -16.16 12.86 -19.78
N ASP A 243 -15.86 12.73 -21.08
CA ASP A 243 -16.84 12.42 -22.11
C ASP A 243 -16.26 11.37 -23.09
N PRO A 244 -16.81 10.15 -23.18
CA PRO A 244 -16.33 9.12 -24.11
C PRO A 244 -16.35 9.58 -25.58
N ARG A 245 -17.23 10.52 -25.97
CA ARG A 245 -17.27 11.06 -27.35
C ARG A 245 -16.00 11.79 -27.74
N SER A 246 -15.21 12.23 -26.75
CA SER A 246 -13.93 12.90 -26.99
C SER A 246 -12.82 11.96 -27.48
N ILE A 247 -12.92 10.65 -27.21
CA ILE A 247 -11.85 9.69 -27.53
C ILE A 247 -12.33 8.52 -28.40
N MET A 248 -13.56 8.03 -28.19
CA MET A 248 -14.07 6.82 -28.84
C MET A 248 -14.05 6.87 -30.38
N PRO A 249 -14.41 7.98 -31.05
CA PRO A 249 -14.30 8.07 -32.51
C PRO A 249 -12.88 7.83 -33.04
N TYR A 250 -11.85 8.20 -32.26
CA TYR A 250 -10.46 8.00 -32.63
C TYR A 250 -9.98 6.56 -32.42
N LEU A 251 -10.62 5.82 -31.51
CA LEU A 251 -10.27 4.44 -31.21
C LEU A 251 -10.93 3.43 -32.12
N ARG A 252 -11.98 3.79 -32.88
CA ARG A 252 -12.65 2.87 -33.84
C ARG A 252 -11.70 2.02 -34.71
N PRO A 253 -10.58 2.55 -35.24
CA PRO A 253 -9.67 1.75 -36.08
C PRO A 253 -8.88 0.65 -35.36
N ILE A 254 -8.94 0.58 -34.02
CA ILE A 254 -8.26 -0.47 -33.24
C ILE A 254 -9.12 -1.73 -33.09
N LYS A 255 -10.41 -1.71 -33.50
CA LYS A 255 -11.26 -2.91 -33.43
C LYS A 255 -10.59 -4.06 -34.19
N GLY A 256 -10.43 -5.20 -33.53
CA GLY A 256 -9.71 -6.36 -34.07
C GLY A 256 -8.18 -6.28 -34.04
N LYS A 257 -7.60 -5.22 -33.45
CA LYS A 257 -6.15 -4.99 -33.36
C LYS A 257 -5.66 -4.94 -31.91
N LEU A 258 -6.33 -5.64 -31.01
CA LEU A 258 -6.01 -5.65 -29.57
C LEU A 258 -5.48 -7.01 -29.15
N SER A 259 -4.61 -7.61 -29.97
CA SER A 259 -4.08 -8.96 -29.75
C SER A 259 -3.21 -9.09 -28.51
N SER A 260 -2.53 -8.02 -28.07
CA SER A 260 -1.71 -8.02 -26.84
C SER A 260 -2.41 -7.49 -25.60
N LEU A 261 -3.68 -7.04 -25.71
CA LEU A 261 -4.34 -6.31 -24.62
C LEU A 261 -4.70 -7.26 -23.49
N GLU A 262 -4.09 -7.04 -22.32
CA GLU A 262 -4.29 -7.81 -21.09
C GLU A 262 -5.11 -7.04 -20.05
N PHE A 263 -4.97 -5.71 -20.01
CA PHE A 263 -5.59 -4.84 -19.01
C PHE A 263 -6.33 -3.68 -19.67
N LEU A 264 -7.61 -3.54 -19.35
CA LEU A 264 -8.46 -2.45 -19.81
C LEU A 264 -9.01 -1.69 -18.59
N ASN A 265 -8.74 -0.39 -18.50
CA ASN A 265 -9.31 0.48 -17.48
C ASN A 265 -10.06 1.64 -18.16
N LEU A 266 -11.35 1.78 -17.87
CA LEU A 266 -12.21 2.80 -18.46
C LEU A 266 -12.88 3.59 -17.35
N HIS A 267 -12.53 4.86 -17.20
CA HIS A 267 -13.11 5.77 -16.22
C HIS A 267 -13.74 6.97 -16.93
N PHE A 268 -15.07 7.07 -16.86
CA PHE A 268 -15.82 8.21 -17.41
C PHE A 268 -16.42 9.09 -16.31
N ASN A 269 -15.77 10.21 -15.97
CA ASN A 269 -16.29 11.14 -14.97
C ASN A 269 -17.46 11.97 -15.54
N LEU A 270 -18.67 11.43 -15.43
CA LEU A 270 -19.91 12.00 -15.99
C LEU A 270 -20.61 13.02 -15.07
N ASN A 271 -19.94 13.50 -14.02
CA ASN A 271 -20.51 14.40 -13.02
C ASN A 271 -21.13 15.65 -13.69
N GLY A 272 -22.47 15.72 -13.70
CA GLY A 272 -23.25 16.86 -14.19
C GLY A 272 -23.86 16.74 -15.60
N HIS A 273 -23.65 15.64 -16.34
CA HIS A 273 -24.16 15.48 -17.71
C HIS A 273 -25.02 14.23 -17.92
N ARG A 274 -25.83 13.83 -16.92
CA ARG A 274 -26.72 12.66 -16.96
C ARG A 274 -27.71 12.65 -18.15
N SER A 275 -28.05 13.80 -18.72
CA SER A 275 -29.07 13.95 -19.80
C SER A 275 -28.56 13.69 -21.24
N ARG A 276 -27.30 13.29 -21.45
CA ARG A 276 -26.70 13.23 -22.80
C ARG A 276 -26.24 11.84 -23.26
N THR A 277 -26.81 10.77 -22.70
CA THR A 277 -26.50 9.37 -23.02
C THR A 277 -27.12 8.88 -24.33
N ASP A 278 -28.16 9.53 -24.83
CA ASP A 278 -29.04 9.03 -25.92
C ASP A 278 -28.37 8.84 -27.29
N ASN A 279 -27.07 9.09 -27.43
CA ASN A 279 -26.30 8.89 -28.66
C ASN A 279 -24.84 8.48 -28.41
N LEU A 280 -24.58 7.75 -27.32
CA LEU A 280 -23.23 7.22 -27.10
C LEU A 280 -22.93 6.14 -28.15
N PRO A 281 -21.75 6.16 -28.78
CA PRO A 281 -21.38 5.16 -29.77
C PRO A 281 -21.30 3.78 -29.09
N ASP A 282 -21.93 2.77 -29.69
CA ASP A 282 -21.73 1.38 -29.29
C ASP A 282 -20.23 1.07 -29.23
N CYS A 283 -19.77 0.58 -28.07
CA CYS A 283 -18.36 0.37 -27.78
C CYS A 283 -18.00 -1.10 -28.01
N SER A 284 -18.16 -1.57 -29.26
CA SER A 284 -17.73 -2.90 -29.69
C SER A 284 -16.24 -2.98 -30.07
N ILE A 285 -15.46 -1.98 -29.66
CA ILE A 285 -14.03 -1.86 -29.97
C ILE A 285 -13.21 -2.93 -29.23
N PHE A 286 -13.64 -3.31 -28.03
CA PHE A 286 -12.95 -4.24 -27.13
C PHE A 286 -13.43 -5.69 -27.24
N GLU A 287 -14.40 -5.95 -28.12
CA GLU A 287 -15.00 -7.28 -28.35
C GLU A 287 -13.95 -8.32 -28.77
N VAL A 288 -12.96 -7.91 -29.57
CA VAL A 288 -11.90 -8.79 -30.09
C VAL A 288 -10.58 -8.45 -29.40
N ALA A 289 -10.40 -8.96 -28.19
CA ALA A 289 -9.19 -8.83 -27.36
C ALA A 289 -8.89 -10.18 -26.67
N PRO A 290 -8.27 -11.15 -27.37
CA PRO A 290 -8.20 -12.55 -26.92
C PRO A 290 -7.33 -12.79 -25.68
N ASN A 291 -6.43 -11.86 -25.35
CA ASN A 291 -5.56 -11.95 -24.18
C ASN A 291 -6.03 -11.10 -23.00
N LEU A 292 -7.25 -10.56 -23.06
CA LEU A 292 -7.79 -9.68 -22.02
C LEU A 292 -8.00 -10.48 -20.74
N ARG A 293 -7.36 -10.05 -19.65
CA ARG A 293 -7.39 -10.73 -18.34
C ARG A 293 -8.10 -9.92 -17.28
N ARG A 294 -8.09 -8.59 -17.40
CA ARG A 294 -8.70 -7.71 -16.42
C ARG A 294 -9.33 -6.49 -17.06
N VAL A 295 -10.56 -6.23 -16.66
CA VAL A 295 -11.35 -5.08 -17.08
C VAL A 295 -11.82 -4.33 -15.84
N ASP A 296 -11.40 -3.08 -15.70
CA ASP A 296 -11.83 -2.17 -14.66
C ASP A 296 -12.70 -1.07 -15.32
N LEU A 297 -13.98 -1.01 -14.95
CA LEU A 297 -14.96 -0.05 -15.46
C LEU A 297 -15.35 0.89 -14.32
N GLN A 298 -15.12 2.18 -14.49
CA GLN A 298 -15.47 3.21 -13.52
C GLN A 298 -16.41 4.25 -14.13
N ASP A 299 -17.56 4.49 -13.49
CA ASP A 299 -18.57 5.46 -13.92
C ASP A 299 -19.01 5.29 -15.39
N VAL A 300 -19.05 4.04 -15.88
CA VAL A 300 -19.47 3.70 -17.23
C VAL A 300 -21.00 3.56 -17.28
N SER A 301 -21.66 4.37 -18.10
CA SER A 301 -23.12 4.40 -18.26
C SER A 301 -23.62 3.94 -19.65
N PHE A 302 -22.80 3.21 -20.40
CA PHE A 302 -23.15 2.73 -21.73
C PHE A 302 -22.64 1.31 -21.97
N HIS A 303 -23.19 0.65 -22.99
CA HIS A 303 -22.83 -0.72 -23.36
C HIS A 303 -21.39 -0.83 -23.87
N ILE A 304 -20.66 -1.81 -23.35
CA ILE A 304 -19.31 -2.17 -23.80
C ILE A 304 -19.33 -3.65 -24.16
N ALA A 305 -19.03 -3.98 -25.42
CA ALA A 305 -18.83 -5.37 -25.80
C ALA A 305 -17.42 -5.81 -25.37
N LEU A 306 -17.38 -6.86 -24.55
CA LEU A 306 -16.15 -7.50 -24.07
C LEU A 306 -16.00 -8.87 -24.73
N PRO A 307 -14.79 -9.45 -24.70
CA PRO A 307 -14.57 -10.79 -25.25
C PRO A 307 -15.48 -11.84 -24.58
N THR A 308 -15.95 -12.79 -25.38
CA THR A 308 -16.73 -13.95 -24.92
C THR A 308 -15.86 -15.18 -24.69
N ASP A 309 -14.58 -15.10 -25.08
CA ASP A 309 -13.63 -16.19 -25.07
C ASP A 309 -12.51 -15.91 -24.07
N GLY A 310 -12.16 -16.93 -23.28
CA GLY A 310 -11.04 -16.88 -22.33
C GLY A 310 -11.37 -16.19 -21.00
N PRO A 311 -10.87 -16.68 -19.85
CA PRO A 311 -11.26 -16.19 -18.54
C PRO A 311 -10.70 -14.80 -18.23
N PHE A 312 -11.52 -13.92 -17.64
CA PHE A 312 -11.06 -12.62 -17.15
C PHE A 312 -11.78 -12.12 -15.88
N ASP A 313 -11.13 -11.16 -15.22
CA ASP A 313 -11.64 -10.45 -14.05
C ASP A 313 -12.34 -9.15 -14.48
N LEU A 314 -13.56 -8.94 -14.01
CA LEU A 314 -14.31 -7.70 -14.22
C LEU A 314 -14.50 -6.97 -12.89
N ARG A 315 -14.08 -5.71 -12.85
CA ARG A 315 -14.39 -4.78 -11.78
C ARG A 315 -15.24 -3.65 -12.32
N PHE A 316 -16.32 -3.34 -11.64
CA PHE A 316 -17.22 -2.23 -11.95
C PHE A 316 -17.36 -1.37 -10.70
N ASP A 317 -17.02 -0.09 -10.79
CA ASP A 317 -17.20 0.92 -9.74
C ASP A 317 -17.99 2.09 -10.30
N GLY A 318 -19.24 2.24 -9.90
CA GLY A 318 -20.08 3.31 -10.39
C GLY A 318 -21.55 2.96 -10.24
N ASN A 319 -22.39 3.85 -10.74
CA ASN A 319 -23.83 3.70 -10.62
C ASN A 319 -24.38 3.10 -11.90
N PRO A 320 -24.98 1.89 -11.85
CA PRO A 320 -25.70 1.40 -12.98
C PRO A 320 -26.88 2.37 -13.15
N VAL A 321 -26.81 3.20 -14.19
CA VAL A 321 -27.87 4.15 -14.50
C VAL A 321 -29.19 3.38 -14.58
N PRO A 322 -30.17 3.69 -13.73
CA PRO A 322 -31.52 3.18 -13.87
C PRO A 322 -32.01 3.68 -15.22
N SER A 323 -32.31 2.75 -16.12
CA SER A 323 -32.79 3.01 -17.47
C SER A 323 -33.81 4.16 -17.50
N ILE A 324 -33.42 5.31 -18.06
CA ILE A 324 -34.38 6.23 -18.65
C ILE A 324 -34.81 5.54 -19.95
N VAL A 325 -35.93 4.82 -19.89
CA VAL A 325 -36.76 4.43 -21.03
C VAL A 325 -35.98 3.80 -22.20
N GLY A 326 -35.55 2.55 -22.03
CA GLY A 326 -35.07 1.72 -23.14
C GLY A 326 -34.02 0.71 -22.72
N ASN A 327 -34.36 -0.58 -22.90
CA ASN A 327 -33.57 -1.83 -22.87
C ASN A 327 -32.05 -1.80 -23.11
N THR A 328 -31.27 -0.98 -22.41
CA THR A 328 -29.81 -1.10 -22.39
C THR A 328 -29.36 -1.51 -20.99
N SER A 329 -29.45 -2.81 -20.73
CA SER A 329 -28.75 -3.47 -19.63
C SER A 329 -27.28 -3.05 -19.70
N LEU A 330 -26.79 -2.27 -18.73
CA LEU A 330 -25.42 -1.72 -18.70
C LEU A 330 -24.33 -2.78 -18.75
N LEU A 331 -24.73 -4.01 -18.50
CA LEU A 331 -23.93 -5.17 -18.29
C LEU A 331 -24.73 -6.33 -18.89
N SER A 332 -24.80 -6.41 -20.21
CA SER A 332 -25.09 -7.67 -20.94
C SER A 332 -23.93 -8.65 -20.70
N LEU A 333 -23.65 -8.93 -19.42
CA LEU A 333 -22.57 -9.77 -18.92
C LEU A 333 -22.86 -11.26 -19.14
N ASN A 334 -23.60 -11.61 -20.18
CA ASN A 334 -23.77 -12.99 -20.63
C ASN A 334 -22.46 -13.46 -21.29
N SER A 335 -21.35 -13.31 -20.57
CA SER A 335 -20.03 -13.74 -20.96
C SER A 335 -19.70 -14.95 -20.10
N SER A 336 -19.58 -16.09 -20.75
CA SER A 336 -19.05 -17.33 -20.18
C SER A 336 -17.59 -17.20 -19.70
N SER A 337 -16.96 -16.05 -19.91
CA SER A 337 -15.56 -15.81 -19.57
C SER A 337 -15.31 -15.17 -18.21
N ILE A 338 -16.34 -14.61 -17.55
CA ILE A 338 -16.10 -13.87 -16.30
C ILE A 338 -15.83 -14.87 -15.17
N VAL A 339 -14.63 -14.80 -14.60
CA VAL A 339 -14.17 -15.67 -13.50
C VAL A 339 -14.24 -14.96 -12.16
N SER A 340 -13.92 -13.67 -12.11
CA SER A 340 -14.08 -12.84 -10.92
C SER A 340 -14.90 -11.60 -11.27
N LEU A 341 -15.93 -11.31 -10.48
CA LEU A 341 -16.77 -10.13 -10.62
C LEU A 341 -16.69 -9.30 -9.34
N THR A 342 -16.30 -8.03 -9.46
CA THR A 342 -16.36 -7.05 -8.36
C THR A 342 -17.26 -5.91 -8.76
N LEU A 343 -18.30 -5.64 -7.96
CA LEU A 343 -19.26 -4.58 -8.18
C LEU A 343 -19.21 -3.60 -7.00
N SER A 344 -19.09 -2.31 -7.26
CA SER A 344 -19.10 -1.25 -6.25
C SER A 344 -20.06 -0.14 -6.68
N PHE A 345 -21.00 0.20 -5.80
CA PHE A 345 -22.09 1.15 -6.09
C PHE A 345 -22.00 2.38 -5.19
N ALA A 346 -22.10 3.58 -5.77
CA ALA A 346 -21.83 4.84 -5.08
C ALA A 346 -23.06 5.75 -4.86
N ASP A 347 -24.14 5.62 -5.65
CA ASP A 347 -25.39 6.40 -5.53
C ASP A 347 -26.61 5.53 -5.19
N GLY A 348 -27.66 6.16 -4.67
CA GLY A 348 -28.82 5.52 -4.05
C GLY A 348 -30.02 5.37 -4.96
N SER A 349 -29.81 5.30 -6.27
CA SER A 349 -30.91 5.00 -7.17
C SER A 349 -31.23 3.50 -7.10
N GLY A 350 -32.51 3.12 -7.14
CA GLY A 350 -32.92 1.72 -6.99
C GLY A 350 -32.28 0.83 -8.05
N HIS A 351 -31.20 0.15 -7.68
CA HIS A 351 -30.37 -0.59 -8.60
C HIS A 351 -30.99 -1.95 -8.87
N THR A 352 -31.34 -2.19 -10.12
CA THR A 352 -31.85 -3.47 -10.59
C THR A 352 -30.90 -3.92 -11.67
N LEU A 353 -30.13 -4.97 -11.39
CA LEU A 353 -29.37 -5.62 -12.46
C LEU A 353 -30.36 -6.27 -13.41
N SER A 354 -30.08 -6.25 -14.71
CA SER A 354 -30.79 -7.14 -15.61
C SER A 354 -30.35 -8.58 -15.33
N PRO A 355 -31.19 -9.60 -15.56
CA PRO A 355 -30.78 -10.99 -15.42
C PRO A 355 -29.51 -11.30 -16.24
N VAL A 356 -28.50 -11.85 -15.58
CA VAL A 356 -27.19 -12.22 -16.12
C VAL A 356 -26.92 -13.69 -15.82
N LEU A 357 -26.39 -14.40 -16.82
CA LEU A 357 -25.88 -15.77 -16.69
C LEU A 357 -24.35 -15.77 -16.60
N LEU A 358 -23.79 -16.25 -15.49
CA LEU A 358 -22.33 -16.25 -15.23
C LEU A 358 -21.83 -17.67 -14.89
N PRO A 359 -21.70 -18.58 -15.88
CA PRO A 359 -21.41 -20.00 -15.67
C PRO A 359 -20.02 -20.29 -15.09
N CYS A 360 -19.04 -19.45 -15.38
CA CYS A 360 -17.65 -19.65 -14.99
C CYS A 360 -17.23 -18.83 -13.77
N LEU A 361 -18.17 -18.16 -13.09
CA LEU A 361 -17.88 -17.29 -11.97
C LEU A 361 -17.33 -18.11 -10.79
N LEU A 362 -16.12 -17.76 -10.34
CA LEU A 362 -15.46 -18.33 -9.16
C LEU A 362 -15.50 -17.37 -7.97
N SER A 363 -15.46 -16.07 -8.22
CA SER A 363 -15.42 -15.04 -7.18
C SER A 363 -16.42 -13.92 -7.47
N LEU A 364 -17.27 -13.63 -6.49
CA LEU A 364 -18.23 -12.54 -6.53
C LEU A 364 -18.04 -11.61 -5.33
N LYS A 365 -17.71 -10.35 -5.61
CA LYS A 365 -17.57 -9.29 -4.61
C LYS A 365 -18.55 -8.18 -4.91
N VAL A 366 -19.36 -7.80 -3.94
CA VAL A 366 -20.33 -6.72 -4.10
C VAL A 366 -20.22 -5.77 -2.92
N ASN A 367 -20.04 -4.49 -3.22
CA ASN A 367 -19.91 -3.41 -2.24
C ASN A 367 -20.97 -2.34 -2.51
N PHE A 368 -21.85 -2.16 -1.54
CA PHE A 368 -22.92 -1.18 -1.57
C PHE A 368 -22.58 0.00 -0.67
N ARG A 369 -22.41 1.21 -1.22
CA ARG A 369 -22.32 2.41 -0.36
C ARG A 369 -23.68 2.89 0.12
N ILE A 370 -24.76 2.44 -0.52
CA ILE A 370 -26.16 2.82 -0.24
C ILE A 370 -27.05 1.59 -0.37
N SER A 371 -28.27 1.67 0.13
CA SER A 371 -29.31 0.64 0.21
C SER A 371 -29.43 -0.17 -1.08
N PRO A 372 -28.96 -1.43 -1.10
CA PRO A 372 -29.24 -2.36 -2.18
C PRO A 372 -30.74 -2.58 -2.38
N SER A 373 -31.13 -2.95 -3.60
CA SER A 373 -32.43 -3.63 -3.76
C SER A 373 -32.33 -5.01 -3.09
N ALA A 374 -33.36 -5.40 -2.33
CA ALA A 374 -33.39 -6.67 -1.58
C ALA A 374 -33.13 -7.92 -2.48
N TRP A 375 -33.35 -7.77 -3.78
CA TRP A 375 -33.27 -8.81 -4.81
C TRP A 375 -32.15 -8.54 -5.82
N PHE A 376 -31.14 -7.73 -5.47
CA PHE A 376 -30.04 -7.41 -6.38
C PHE A 376 -29.35 -8.67 -6.95
N LEU A 377 -29.01 -9.64 -6.08
CA LEU A 377 -28.37 -10.89 -6.49
C LEU A 377 -29.34 -11.87 -7.18
N ASP A 378 -30.65 -11.57 -7.21
CA ASP A 378 -31.65 -12.38 -7.92
C ASP A 378 -31.50 -12.35 -9.43
N ASN A 379 -30.81 -11.32 -9.91
CA ASN A 379 -30.50 -11.19 -11.31
C ASN A 379 -29.19 -11.87 -11.69
N ILE A 380 -28.42 -12.44 -10.75
CA ILE A 380 -27.23 -13.22 -11.08
C ILE A 380 -27.60 -14.70 -10.98
N THR A 381 -27.54 -15.41 -12.10
CA THR A 381 -27.98 -16.80 -12.21
C THR A 381 -26.93 -17.69 -12.85
N GLY A 382 -27.07 -18.99 -12.60
CA GLY A 382 -26.23 -20.03 -13.22
C GLY A 382 -24.75 -19.87 -12.92
N SER A 383 -24.38 -19.60 -11.67
CA SER A 383 -23.00 -19.51 -11.20
C SER A 383 -22.59 -20.70 -10.31
N PRO A 384 -22.65 -21.96 -10.75
CA PRO A 384 -22.51 -23.13 -9.87
C PRO A 384 -21.12 -23.32 -9.25
N HIS A 385 -20.11 -22.65 -9.80
CA HIS A 385 -18.71 -22.82 -9.43
C HIS A 385 -18.17 -21.74 -8.46
N VAL A 386 -19.03 -20.84 -7.96
CA VAL A 386 -18.59 -19.78 -7.03
C VAL A 386 -17.96 -20.39 -5.78
N GLN A 387 -16.74 -19.95 -5.50
CA GLN A 387 -15.91 -20.33 -4.36
C GLN A 387 -15.80 -19.19 -3.36
N ASP A 388 -15.77 -17.95 -3.83
CA ASP A 388 -15.62 -16.77 -2.97
C ASP A 388 -16.83 -15.83 -3.14
N LEU A 389 -17.54 -15.56 -2.04
CA LEU A 389 -18.64 -14.60 -1.99
C LEU A 389 -18.35 -13.54 -0.92
N GLU A 390 -18.20 -12.28 -1.33
CA GLU A 390 -17.98 -11.14 -0.46
C GLU A 390 -19.08 -10.10 -0.68
N LEU A 391 -19.86 -9.83 0.36
CA LEU A 391 -20.94 -8.85 0.35
C LEU A 391 -20.66 -7.81 1.43
N SER A 392 -20.61 -6.55 1.03
CA SER A 392 -20.39 -5.45 1.96
C SER A 392 -21.36 -4.32 1.68
N THR A 393 -21.81 -3.66 2.74
CA THR A 393 -22.66 -2.47 2.67
C THR A 393 -22.26 -1.50 3.78
N GLN A 394 -22.45 -0.20 3.55
CA GLN A 394 -22.28 0.83 4.59
C GLN A 394 -23.57 1.09 5.39
N LEU A 395 -24.67 0.42 5.06
CA LEU A 395 -25.97 0.61 5.70
C LEU A 395 -26.42 -0.64 6.46
N ASP A 396 -27.34 -0.46 7.42
CA ASP A 396 -27.95 -1.55 8.19
C ASP A 396 -29.03 -2.31 7.38
N GLU A 397 -28.66 -2.82 6.20
CA GLU A 397 -29.54 -3.63 5.37
C GLU A 397 -29.15 -5.10 5.35
N ASP A 398 -30.16 -5.95 5.26
CA ASP A 398 -29.99 -7.39 5.28
C ASP A 398 -29.76 -7.95 3.86
N LEU A 399 -28.49 -8.25 3.52
CA LEU A 399 -28.16 -9.01 2.30
C LEU A 399 -28.22 -10.51 2.48
N THR A 400 -28.50 -11.04 3.67
CA THR A 400 -28.45 -12.50 3.88
C THR A 400 -29.52 -13.21 3.06
N PHE A 401 -30.71 -12.60 2.89
CA PHE A 401 -31.75 -13.14 2.02
C PHE A 401 -31.32 -13.16 0.54
N SER A 402 -30.66 -12.09 0.07
CA SER A 402 -30.15 -12.00 -1.30
C SER A 402 -29.04 -13.04 -1.54
N ALA A 403 -28.13 -13.19 -0.57
CA ALA A 403 -27.04 -14.18 -0.61
C ALA A 403 -27.59 -15.61 -0.60
N TYR A 404 -28.56 -15.89 0.27
CA TYR A 404 -29.24 -17.18 0.33
C TYR A 404 -29.94 -17.51 -0.98
N GLY A 405 -30.75 -16.58 -1.51
CA GLY A 405 -31.41 -16.77 -2.80
C GLY A 405 -30.40 -17.04 -3.92
N PHE A 406 -29.27 -16.33 -3.93
CA PHE A 406 -28.20 -16.54 -4.90
C PHE A 406 -27.58 -17.93 -4.80
N ILE A 407 -27.23 -18.37 -3.60
CA ILE A 407 -26.63 -19.69 -3.34
C ILE A 407 -27.61 -20.81 -3.69
N GLN A 408 -28.88 -20.66 -3.29
CA GLN A 408 -29.94 -21.63 -3.56
C GLN A 408 -30.20 -21.77 -5.06
N ARG A 409 -30.33 -20.67 -5.80
CA ARG A 409 -30.58 -20.68 -7.25
C ARG A 409 -29.37 -21.14 -8.06
N SER A 410 -28.17 -20.71 -7.65
CA SER A 410 -26.94 -21.09 -8.34
C SER A 410 -26.50 -22.52 -8.02
N GLN A 411 -27.12 -23.16 -7.02
CA GLN A 411 -26.77 -24.50 -6.53
C GLN A 411 -25.27 -24.62 -6.21
N THR A 412 -24.69 -23.54 -5.68
CA THR A 412 -23.24 -23.44 -5.41
C THR A 412 -22.86 -24.31 -4.23
N ARG A 413 -22.43 -25.54 -4.49
CA ARG A 413 -21.82 -26.41 -3.47
C ARG A 413 -20.31 -26.19 -3.33
N SER A 414 -19.74 -25.30 -4.14
CA SER A 414 -18.30 -25.02 -4.23
C SER A 414 -17.84 -23.87 -3.33
N LEU A 415 -18.75 -23.24 -2.57
CA LEU A 415 -18.44 -22.07 -1.77
C LEU A 415 -17.43 -22.43 -0.67
N LYS A 416 -16.27 -21.76 -0.70
CA LYS A 416 -15.15 -21.93 0.25
C LYS A 416 -15.01 -20.73 1.17
N THR A 417 -15.27 -19.53 0.66
CA THR A 417 -15.13 -18.28 1.42
C THR A 417 -16.45 -17.51 1.37
N LEU A 418 -16.94 -17.15 2.55
CA LEU A 418 -18.09 -16.27 2.72
C LEU A 418 -17.69 -15.09 3.59
N SER A 419 -17.86 -13.87 3.05
CA SER A 419 -17.70 -12.65 3.81
C SER A 419 -18.94 -11.77 3.67
N ILE A 420 -19.53 -11.36 4.79
CA ILE A 420 -20.68 -10.44 4.85
C ILE A 420 -20.36 -9.40 5.90
N SER A 421 -20.26 -8.11 5.56
CA SER A 421 -19.77 -7.09 6.51
C SER A 421 -20.84 -6.42 7.38
N GLN A 422 -22.11 -6.84 7.32
CA GLN A 422 -23.25 -6.10 7.89
C GLN A 422 -23.97 -6.89 9.00
N PRO A 423 -24.78 -6.23 9.85
CA PRO A 423 -25.56 -6.90 10.88
C PRO A 423 -26.41 -8.04 10.29
N LEU A 424 -26.32 -9.22 10.88
CA LEU A 424 -27.04 -10.39 10.42
C LEU A 424 -28.41 -10.47 11.11
N PRO A 425 -29.49 -10.75 10.38
CA PRO A 425 -30.76 -11.09 11.01
C PRO A 425 -30.63 -12.42 11.80
N PRO A 426 -31.51 -12.67 12.78
CA PRO A 426 -31.41 -13.84 13.65
C PRO A 426 -31.33 -15.22 12.95
N HIS A 427 -31.82 -15.34 11.72
CA HIS A 427 -31.86 -16.65 11.04
C HIS A 427 -31.23 -16.65 9.65
N GLY A 428 -30.88 -15.49 9.09
CA GLY A 428 -30.41 -15.39 7.70
C GLY A 428 -29.14 -16.18 7.43
N LEU A 429 -28.17 -16.13 8.36
CA LEU A 429 -26.91 -16.86 8.20
C LEU A 429 -27.10 -18.38 8.26
N LEU A 430 -28.03 -18.90 9.06
CA LEU A 430 -28.27 -20.35 9.17
C LEU A 430 -28.64 -20.95 7.81
N TYR A 431 -29.52 -20.28 7.07
CA TYR A 431 -29.92 -20.73 5.73
C TYR A 431 -28.75 -20.73 4.74
N ILE A 432 -27.83 -19.78 4.85
CA ILE A 432 -26.63 -19.75 4.00
C ILE A 432 -25.69 -20.92 4.34
N LEU A 433 -25.45 -21.15 5.63
CA LEU A 433 -24.55 -22.20 6.12
C LEU A 433 -25.06 -23.60 5.76
N ASP A 434 -26.36 -23.84 5.86
CA ASP A 434 -27.00 -25.13 5.52
C ASP A 434 -26.77 -25.53 4.04
N TYR A 435 -26.68 -24.54 3.15
CA TYR A 435 -26.41 -24.76 1.72
C TYR A 435 -24.91 -24.72 1.36
N SER A 436 -24.03 -24.50 2.34
CA SER A 436 -22.59 -24.27 2.12
C SER A 436 -21.70 -25.24 2.92
N PRO A 437 -21.88 -26.57 2.83
CA PRO A 437 -21.17 -27.53 3.68
C PRO A 437 -19.64 -27.53 3.48
N ASN A 438 -19.16 -27.07 2.32
CA ASN A 438 -17.75 -27.01 1.97
C ASN A 438 -17.06 -25.69 2.37
N LEU A 439 -17.73 -24.84 3.14
CA LEU A 439 -17.19 -23.55 3.57
C LEU A 439 -15.94 -23.75 4.43
N ILE A 440 -14.85 -23.09 4.06
CA ILE A 440 -13.53 -23.14 4.71
C ILE A 440 -13.30 -21.88 5.56
N GLN A 441 -13.74 -20.72 5.06
CA GLN A 441 -13.56 -19.44 5.72
C GLN A 441 -14.89 -18.68 5.81
N LEU A 442 -15.18 -18.19 7.02
CA LEU A 442 -16.35 -17.38 7.35
C LEU A 442 -15.89 -16.05 7.96
N ASP A 443 -16.33 -14.92 7.39
CA ASP A 443 -16.04 -13.57 7.88
C ASP A 443 -17.32 -12.74 7.96
N VAL A 444 -17.93 -12.65 9.13
CA VAL A 444 -19.26 -12.04 9.32
C VAL A 444 -19.37 -11.28 10.62
N PRO A 445 -20.32 -10.35 10.82
CA PRO A 445 -20.63 -9.86 12.15
C PRO A 445 -21.05 -10.99 13.09
N LEU A 446 -20.77 -10.82 14.38
CA LEU A 446 -21.08 -11.81 15.40
C LEU A 446 -22.55 -12.21 15.31
N PRO A 447 -22.86 -13.47 14.93
CA PRO A 447 -24.24 -13.88 14.75
C PRO A 447 -24.89 -14.19 16.10
N ASN A 448 -26.18 -14.51 16.09
CA ASN A 448 -26.88 -14.85 17.32
C ASN A 448 -26.49 -16.23 17.88
N SER A 449 -26.97 -16.52 19.09
CA SER A 449 -26.67 -17.76 19.82
C SER A 449 -27.04 -19.02 19.04
N ALA A 450 -28.17 -19.01 18.30
CA ALA A 450 -28.60 -20.15 17.50
C ALA A 450 -27.61 -20.48 16.37
N CYS A 451 -27.05 -19.47 15.71
CA CYS A 451 -26.01 -19.65 14.68
C CYS A 451 -24.71 -20.21 15.28
N ILE A 452 -24.23 -19.65 16.39
CA ILE A 452 -23.00 -20.12 17.05
C ILE A 452 -23.17 -21.58 17.47
N LEU A 453 -24.30 -21.93 18.11
CA LEU A 453 -24.60 -23.31 18.47
C LEU A 453 -24.60 -24.25 17.26
N ALA A 454 -25.17 -23.82 16.13
CA ALA A 454 -25.17 -24.62 14.91
C ALA A 454 -23.78 -24.81 14.29
N LEU A 455 -22.84 -23.88 14.51
CA LEU A 455 -21.43 -24.03 14.16
C LEU A 455 -20.70 -25.00 15.11
N CYS A 456 -21.09 -25.04 16.40
CA CYS A 456 -20.53 -25.96 17.39
C CYS A 456 -20.99 -27.40 17.20
N ARG A 457 -22.23 -27.62 16.72
CA ARG A 457 -23.00 -28.85 16.93
C ARG A 457 -22.22 -30.16 16.69
N THR A 458 -22.01 -30.85 17.80
CA THR A 458 -22.04 -32.31 17.95
C THR A 458 -23.02 -32.64 19.08
N GLU A 459 -24.33 -32.54 18.80
CA GLU A 459 -25.33 -33.07 19.75
C GLU A 459 -25.17 -34.60 19.90
N PRO A 460 -25.63 -35.21 21.01
CA PRO A 460 -25.70 -36.67 21.15
C PRO A 460 -26.51 -37.37 20.05
N SER A 461 -27.32 -36.61 19.31
CA SER A 461 -28.11 -37.06 18.15
C SER A 461 -27.26 -37.45 16.93
N GLY A 462 -25.95 -37.19 16.93
CA GLY A 462 -25.01 -37.71 15.92
C GLY A 462 -25.01 -36.96 14.58
N HIS A 463 -25.69 -35.82 14.48
CA HIS A 463 -25.67 -35.01 13.26
C HIS A 463 -24.35 -34.22 13.13
N PRO A 464 -23.73 -34.15 11.94
CA PRO A 464 -22.53 -33.36 11.71
C PRO A 464 -22.81 -31.85 11.82
N PRO A 465 -21.80 -31.03 12.16
CA PRO A 465 -21.94 -29.58 12.15
C PRO A 465 -22.30 -29.07 10.74
N LEU A 466 -23.03 -27.96 10.63
CA LEU A 466 -23.53 -27.43 9.34
C LEU A 466 -22.42 -27.16 8.32
N VAL A 467 -21.23 -26.78 8.80
CA VAL A 467 -20.05 -26.45 7.97
C VAL A 467 -18.85 -27.24 8.48
N PRO A 468 -18.80 -28.55 8.16
CA PRO A 468 -17.79 -29.45 8.71
C PRO A 468 -16.37 -29.11 8.23
N CYS A 469 -16.23 -28.44 7.08
CA CYS A 469 -14.95 -28.06 6.47
C CYS A 469 -14.36 -26.72 6.96
N LEU A 470 -15.04 -26.04 7.90
CA LEU A 470 -14.68 -24.69 8.33
C LEU A 470 -13.38 -24.68 9.16
N LYS A 471 -12.41 -23.87 8.71
CA LYS A 471 -11.06 -23.73 9.30
C LYS A 471 -10.77 -22.33 9.82
N SER A 472 -11.37 -21.29 9.25
CA SER A 472 -11.15 -19.90 9.66
C SER A 472 -12.47 -19.21 9.92
N ILE A 473 -12.62 -18.63 11.11
CA ILE A 473 -13.76 -17.80 11.47
C ILE A 473 -13.26 -16.42 11.88
N LYS A 474 -13.89 -15.38 11.33
CA LYS A 474 -13.73 -13.98 11.73
C LYS A 474 -15.09 -13.41 12.08
N PHE A 475 -15.23 -12.92 13.31
CA PHE A 475 -16.44 -12.25 13.77
C PHE A 475 -16.18 -10.76 13.96
N ALA A 476 -16.95 -9.89 13.32
CA ALA A 476 -16.92 -8.46 13.61
C ALA A 476 -17.93 -8.12 14.72
N ILE A 477 -17.52 -7.35 15.73
CA ILE A 477 -18.42 -6.89 16.79
C ILE A 477 -18.59 -5.38 16.76
N ALA A 478 -19.82 -4.90 16.93
CA ALA A 478 -20.11 -3.47 17.08
C ALA A 478 -20.25 -3.04 18.55
N GLN A 479 -20.48 -4.00 19.45
CA GLN A 479 -20.80 -3.76 20.87
C GLN A 479 -20.17 -4.83 21.77
N VAL A 480 -20.19 -4.57 23.08
CA VAL A 480 -19.67 -5.50 24.10
C VAL A 480 -20.44 -6.81 24.06
N ILE A 481 -19.70 -7.92 23.99
CA ILE A 481 -20.25 -9.27 23.98
C ILE A 481 -20.82 -9.59 25.37
N GLN A 482 -22.07 -10.05 25.42
CA GLN A 482 -22.73 -10.42 26.67
C GLN A 482 -22.23 -11.78 27.20
N PRO A 483 -22.26 -12.04 28.52
CA PRO A 483 -21.75 -13.28 29.11
C PRO A 483 -22.26 -14.58 28.47
N PRO A 484 -23.57 -14.74 28.16
CA PRO A 484 -24.07 -15.97 27.51
C PRO A 484 -23.45 -16.20 26.12
N MET A 485 -23.08 -15.14 25.41
CA MET A 485 -22.42 -15.25 24.11
C MET A 485 -20.93 -15.57 24.24
N ILE A 486 -20.28 -15.12 25.31
CA ILE A 486 -18.89 -15.47 25.61
C ILE A 486 -18.77 -16.98 25.86
N GLU A 487 -19.68 -17.55 26.66
CA GLU A 487 -19.75 -18.99 26.92
C GLU A 487 -19.93 -19.79 25.61
N LEU A 488 -20.76 -19.29 24.70
CA LEU A 488 -20.96 -19.92 23.39
C LEU A 488 -19.72 -19.83 22.48
N LEU A 489 -19.01 -18.71 22.47
CA LEU A 489 -17.77 -18.54 21.71
C LEU A 489 -16.65 -19.40 22.28
N GLN A 490 -16.56 -19.52 23.61
CA GLN A 490 -15.65 -20.45 24.28
C GLN A 490 -16.00 -21.89 23.92
N GLY A 491 -17.27 -22.28 23.99
CA GLY A 491 -17.72 -23.62 23.59
C GLY A 491 -17.46 -23.93 22.11
N LEU A 492 -17.65 -22.96 21.21
CA LEU A 492 -17.29 -23.12 19.78
C LEU A 492 -15.80 -23.40 19.62
N ALA A 493 -14.99 -22.63 20.33
CA ALA A 493 -13.56 -22.74 20.28
C ALA A 493 -13.10 -24.08 20.88
N GLU A 494 -13.60 -24.50 22.03
CA GLU A 494 -13.33 -25.79 22.65
C GLU A 494 -13.69 -26.96 21.71
N VAL A 495 -14.93 -26.99 21.23
CA VAL A 495 -15.43 -28.12 20.42
C VAL A 495 -14.68 -28.25 19.09
N ARG A 496 -14.37 -27.13 18.42
CA ARG A 496 -13.76 -27.20 17.08
C ARG A 496 -12.25 -27.05 17.07
N TYR A 497 -11.66 -26.35 18.03
CA TYR A 497 -10.21 -26.15 18.07
C TYR A 497 -9.50 -27.25 18.87
N GLU A 498 -10.04 -27.65 20.02
CA GLU A 498 -9.36 -28.60 20.92
C GLU A 498 -9.51 -30.05 20.46
N TYR A 499 -10.64 -30.39 19.82
CA TYR A 499 -10.85 -31.70 19.20
C TYR A 499 -9.76 -32.08 18.18
N LEU A 500 -9.26 -31.12 17.39
CA LEU A 500 -8.12 -31.36 16.48
C LEU A 500 -6.82 -31.66 17.24
N ASN A 501 -6.57 -30.95 18.33
CA ASN A 501 -5.37 -31.16 19.13
C ASN A 501 -5.38 -32.53 19.81
N GLU A 502 -6.54 -33.03 20.21
CA GLU A 502 -6.69 -34.39 20.75
C GLU A 502 -6.52 -35.47 19.67
N LEU A 503 -7.12 -35.29 18.48
CA LEU A 503 -6.94 -36.21 17.35
C LEU A 503 -5.47 -36.31 16.90
N ASN A 504 -4.77 -35.18 16.83
CA ASN A 504 -3.35 -35.16 16.46
C ASN A 504 -2.45 -35.83 17.51
N ARG A 505 -2.89 -35.94 18.77
CA ARG A 505 -2.14 -36.61 19.84
C ARG A 505 -2.31 -38.14 19.85
N GLN A 506 -3.33 -38.71 19.19
CA GLN A 506 -3.61 -40.15 19.19
C GLN A 506 -3.91 -40.74 17.79
N PRO A 507 -2.91 -40.85 16.89
CA PRO A 507 -3.11 -41.28 15.50
C PRO A 507 -3.46 -42.78 15.29
N GLY A 508 -3.86 -43.54 16.32
CA GLY A 508 -3.83 -45.02 16.27
C GLY A 508 -5.15 -45.80 16.40
N HIS A 509 -6.30 -45.19 16.70
CA HIS A 509 -7.44 -45.96 17.24
C HIS A 509 -8.84 -45.75 16.62
N HIS A 510 -8.98 -45.21 15.40
CA HIS A 510 -10.32 -44.93 14.85
C HIS A 510 -10.64 -45.71 13.55
N ASN A 511 -11.31 -46.85 13.73
CA ASN A 511 -12.14 -47.51 12.73
C ASN A 511 -13.59 -47.00 12.89
N GLN A 512 -14.06 -46.11 11.99
CA GLN A 512 -15.42 -46.10 11.40
C GLN A 512 -15.78 -44.78 10.67
N ALA A 513 -16.09 -44.95 9.38
CA ALA A 513 -17.01 -44.28 8.43
C ALA A 513 -17.44 -42.79 8.49
N THR A 514 -17.23 -42.01 9.54
CA THR A 514 -17.64 -40.58 9.58
C THR A 514 -16.42 -39.69 9.50
N ILE A 515 -16.30 -38.88 8.44
CA ILE A 515 -15.25 -37.87 8.29
C ILE A 515 -15.37 -36.93 9.51
N PRO A 516 -14.38 -36.88 10.41
CA PRO A 516 -14.44 -35.98 11.55
C PRO A 516 -14.49 -34.54 11.03
N PRO A 517 -15.27 -33.65 11.66
CA PRO A 517 -15.29 -32.24 11.26
C PRO A 517 -13.85 -31.71 11.31
N THR A 518 -13.44 -30.98 10.27
CA THR A 518 -12.17 -30.28 10.33
C THR A 518 -12.28 -29.26 11.44
N GLY A 519 -11.37 -29.35 12.39
CA GLY A 519 -11.33 -28.33 13.41
C GLY A 519 -10.84 -27.00 12.88
N LEU A 520 -10.93 -26.03 13.76
CA LEU A 520 -10.69 -24.64 13.44
C LEU A 520 -9.21 -24.33 13.57
N ASP A 521 -8.60 -23.77 12.53
CA ASP A 521 -7.22 -23.26 12.57
C ASP A 521 -7.19 -21.88 13.24
N THR A 522 -8.20 -21.03 12.96
CA THR A 522 -8.27 -19.67 13.48
C THR A 522 -9.70 -19.25 13.83
N LEU A 523 -9.88 -18.69 15.03
CA LEU A 523 -11.07 -17.94 15.44
C LEU A 523 -10.64 -16.53 15.81
N SER A 524 -11.15 -15.53 15.12
CA SER A 524 -10.76 -14.13 15.33
C SER A 524 -11.98 -13.26 15.56
N ILE A 525 -11.88 -12.28 16.45
CA ILE A 525 -12.90 -11.27 16.69
C ILE A 525 -12.32 -9.91 16.34
N SER A 526 -12.95 -9.21 15.39
CA SER A 526 -12.62 -7.86 14.97
C SER A 526 -13.39 -6.83 15.79
N CYS A 527 -12.68 -5.84 16.31
CA CYS A 527 -13.25 -4.74 17.09
C CYS A 527 -13.01 -3.41 16.36
N PRO A 528 -14.01 -2.52 16.26
CA PRO A 528 -13.90 -1.23 15.58
C PRO A 528 -12.96 -0.24 16.28
N ASN A 529 -12.73 -0.44 17.59
CA ASN A 529 -11.84 0.40 18.38
C ASN A 529 -11.14 -0.40 19.49
N LYS A 530 -10.11 0.21 20.08
CA LYS A 530 -9.25 -0.43 21.09
C LYS A 530 -9.96 -0.68 22.42
N ASP A 531 -10.85 0.21 22.83
CA ASP A 531 -11.55 0.07 24.11
C ASP A 531 -12.44 -1.18 24.08
N LEU A 532 -13.18 -1.36 22.98
CA LEU A 532 -13.99 -2.55 22.76
C LEU A 532 -13.12 -3.80 22.59
N GLN A 533 -11.96 -3.70 21.94
CA GLN A 533 -10.98 -4.80 21.86
C GLN A 533 -10.54 -5.24 23.27
N ARG A 534 -10.18 -4.29 24.14
CA ARG A 534 -9.72 -4.56 25.52
C ARG A 534 -10.84 -5.17 26.37
N ILE A 535 -12.04 -4.57 26.35
CA ILE A 535 -13.19 -5.08 27.11
C ILE A 535 -13.54 -6.50 26.66
N THR A 536 -13.56 -6.75 25.35
CA THR A 536 -13.85 -8.07 24.77
C THR A 536 -12.78 -9.08 25.14
N HIS A 537 -11.50 -8.70 25.08
CA HIS A 537 -10.38 -9.56 25.47
C HIS A 537 -10.44 -9.96 26.95
N CYS A 538 -10.73 -9.00 27.85
CA CYS A 538 -10.94 -9.29 29.28
C CYS A 538 -12.11 -10.26 29.46
N ALA A 539 -13.27 -9.96 28.86
CA ALA A 539 -14.48 -10.74 29.03
C ALA A 539 -14.32 -12.18 28.51
N LEU A 540 -13.68 -12.38 27.35
CA LEU A 540 -13.41 -13.71 26.78
C LEU A 540 -12.46 -14.57 27.61
N ASN A 541 -11.56 -13.95 28.38
CA ASN A 541 -10.66 -14.64 29.30
C ASN A 541 -11.22 -14.76 30.74
N GLY A 542 -12.47 -14.32 30.96
CA GLY A 542 -13.08 -14.30 32.30
C GLY A 542 -12.40 -13.33 33.27
N TRP A 543 -11.67 -12.35 32.74
CA TRP A 543 -11.05 -11.30 33.55
C TRP A 543 -12.09 -10.24 33.86
N GLU A 544 -12.10 -9.77 35.10
CA GLU A 544 -12.88 -8.58 35.43
C GLU A 544 -12.38 -7.43 34.53
N PRO A 545 -13.29 -6.72 33.83
CA PRO A 545 -12.88 -5.56 33.06
C PRO A 545 -12.13 -4.63 34.02
N PRO A 546 -10.97 -4.07 33.62
CA PRO A 546 -10.19 -3.25 34.52
C PRO A 546 -11.13 -2.19 35.12
N GLN A 547 -11.33 -2.25 36.43
CA GLN A 547 -11.98 -1.15 37.15
C GLN A 547 -11.30 0.13 36.68
N ILE A 548 -12.11 1.17 36.42
CA ILE A 548 -11.69 2.48 35.91
C ILE A 548 -10.25 2.72 36.33
N LEU A 549 -9.36 2.71 35.32
CA LEU A 549 -7.94 2.94 35.55
C LEU A 549 -7.84 4.13 36.48
N SER A 550 -7.13 3.97 37.59
CA SER A 550 -7.00 5.07 38.53
C SER A 550 -6.52 6.30 37.71
N PRO A 551 -7.03 7.52 37.97
CA PRO A 551 -6.66 8.70 37.20
C PRO A 551 -5.14 8.84 37.05
N GLU A 552 -4.39 8.38 38.06
CA GLU A 552 -2.94 8.32 38.09
C GLU A 552 -2.34 7.35 37.05
N PHE A 553 -2.99 6.23 36.75
CA PHE A 553 -2.53 5.29 35.71
C PHE A 553 -2.77 5.82 34.30
N GLU A 554 -3.93 6.42 34.02
CA GLU A 554 -4.19 7.05 32.72
C GLU A 554 -3.24 8.22 32.47
N GLU A 555 -2.96 9.01 33.52
CA GLU A 555 -1.96 10.07 33.47
C GLU A 555 -0.56 9.52 33.20
N ALA A 556 -0.14 8.45 33.88
CA ALA A 556 1.15 7.81 33.65
C ALA A 556 1.29 7.23 32.23
N ALA A 557 0.25 6.56 31.72
CA ALA A 557 0.23 6.02 30.36
C ALA A 557 0.23 7.11 29.28
N ALA A 558 -0.52 8.19 29.49
CA ALA A 558 -0.53 9.35 28.60
C ALA A 558 0.84 10.04 28.54
N ARG A 559 1.50 10.22 29.69
CA ARG A 559 2.86 10.77 29.80
C ARG A 559 3.89 9.87 29.10
N LEU A 560 3.81 8.55 29.29
CA LEU A 560 4.65 7.58 28.58
C LEU A 560 4.49 7.66 27.05
N LYS A 561 3.26 7.81 26.57
CA LYS A 561 2.98 7.98 25.15
C LYS A 561 3.56 9.29 24.59
N GLU A 562 3.45 10.40 25.33
CA GLU A 562 4.07 11.68 24.96
C GLU A 562 5.59 11.54 24.82
N ILE A 563 6.24 10.90 25.81
CA ILE A 563 7.68 10.62 25.77
C ILE A 563 8.03 9.82 24.51
N MET A 564 7.24 8.81 24.18
CA MET A 564 7.44 7.97 23.00
C MET A 564 7.28 8.71 21.66
N ASP A 565 6.27 9.58 21.55
CA ASP A 565 6.05 10.37 20.34
C ASP A 565 7.16 11.41 20.13
N VAL A 566 7.70 11.99 21.22
CA VAL A 566 8.87 12.89 21.17
C VAL A 566 10.13 12.15 20.68
N LEU A 567 10.37 10.94 21.17
CA LEU A 567 11.49 10.10 20.74
C LEU A 567 11.35 9.69 19.25
N ALA A 568 10.15 9.28 18.82
CA ALA A 568 9.87 8.88 17.45
C ALA A 568 9.93 10.03 16.44
N TYR A 569 9.47 11.23 16.82
CA TYR A 569 9.52 12.44 15.99
C TYR A 569 10.97 12.88 15.72
N ARG A 570 11.84 12.84 16.73
CA ARG A 570 13.23 13.30 16.58
C ARG A 570 14.12 12.37 15.75
N ARG A 571 13.86 11.05 15.76
CA ARG A 571 14.50 10.10 14.85
C ARG A 571 14.23 10.45 13.38
N ARG A 572 12.98 10.84 13.06
CA ARG A 572 12.61 11.34 11.72
C ARG A 572 13.33 12.64 11.34
N CYS A 573 13.72 13.45 12.32
CA CYS A 573 14.42 14.72 12.10
C CYS A 573 15.96 14.65 12.23
N GLY A 574 16.54 13.48 12.54
CA GLY A 574 17.99 13.31 12.69
C GLY A 574 18.64 14.14 13.81
N LYS A 575 17.87 14.52 14.86
CA LYS A 575 18.40 15.31 15.98
C LYS A 575 18.84 14.40 17.13
N LYS A 576 20.07 14.58 17.61
CA LYS A 576 20.65 13.86 18.77
C LYS A 576 19.90 14.11 20.09
N LEU A 577 20.02 13.17 21.03
CA LEU A 577 19.36 13.15 22.34
C LEU A 577 19.95 14.16 23.36
N GLU A 578 21.11 14.74 23.06
CA GLU A 578 21.90 15.71 23.86
C GLU A 578 21.14 16.98 24.36
N ASN A 579 19.86 17.14 24.02
CA ASN A 579 19.01 18.29 24.41
C ASN A 579 17.96 17.98 25.49
N PHE A 580 17.98 16.79 26.10
CA PHE A 580 17.19 16.58 27.31
C PHE A 580 17.89 17.26 28.49
N THR A 581 17.18 18.15 29.20
CA THR A 581 17.70 18.63 30.47
C THR A 581 17.74 17.46 31.46
N PRO A 582 18.75 17.37 32.35
CA PRO A 582 18.81 16.33 33.39
C PRO A 582 17.51 16.22 34.20
N ALA A 583 16.83 17.36 34.43
CA ALA A 583 15.52 17.42 35.06
C ALA A 583 14.43 16.64 34.31
N ARG A 584 14.47 16.62 32.97
CA ARG A 584 13.49 15.90 32.15
C ARG A 584 13.77 14.41 32.08
N LEU A 585 15.05 13.99 32.14
CA LEU A 585 15.42 12.57 32.31
C LEU A 585 15.01 12.05 33.69
N GLN A 586 15.23 12.84 34.74
CA GLN A 586 14.81 12.50 36.10
C GLN A 586 13.29 12.44 36.25
N GLN A 587 12.55 13.30 35.54
CA GLN A 587 11.08 13.22 35.46
C GLN A 587 10.63 11.92 34.77
N ILE A 588 11.24 11.54 33.65
CA ILE A 588 10.95 10.29 32.94
C ILE A 588 11.23 9.07 33.84
N GLU A 589 12.33 9.10 34.59
CA GLU A 589 12.71 8.07 35.56
C GLU A 589 11.70 7.98 36.71
N SER A 590 11.25 9.12 37.24
CA SER A 590 10.20 9.20 38.26
C SER A 590 8.85 8.66 37.74
N ASP A 591 8.47 9.03 36.52
CA ASP A 591 7.22 8.57 35.89
C ASP A 591 7.26 7.04 35.64
N LEU A 592 8.42 6.50 35.25
CA LEU A 592 8.63 5.05 35.13
C LEU A 592 8.60 4.32 36.48
N HIS A 593 9.07 4.94 37.55
CA HIS A 593 8.98 4.39 38.90
C HIS A 593 7.54 4.36 39.45
N ILE A 594 6.71 5.34 39.10
CA ILE A 594 5.27 5.32 39.40
C ILE A 594 4.62 4.11 38.73
N VAL A 595 4.92 3.89 37.44
CA VAL A 595 4.45 2.74 36.67
C VAL A 595 4.96 1.40 37.24
N TYR A 596 6.20 1.37 37.74
CA TYR A 596 6.79 0.19 38.40
C TYR A 596 6.06 -0.21 39.69
N GLY A 597 5.37 0.73 40.36
CA GLY A 597 4.64 0.50 41.62
C GLY A 597 3.25 -0.12 41.47
N TYR A 598 2.70 -0.19 40.25
CA TYR A 598 1.34 -0.70 40.03
C TYR A 598 1.30 -2.20 39.77
N ASP A 599 0.42 -2.89 40.50
CA ASP A 599 0.13 -4.30 40.35
C ASP A 599 -1.25 -4.47 39.66
N GLY A 600 -1.31 -4.46 38.33
CA GLY A 600 -2.60 -4.50 37.61
C GLY A 600 -2.57 -4.84 36.11
N LEU A 601 -3.71 -5.32 35.60
CA LEU A 601 -3.97 -6.03 34.33
C LEU A 601 -3.75 -5.26 33.00
N THR A 602 -3.29 -4.01 33.01
CA THR A 602 -3.03 -3.21 31.78
C THR A 602 -1.60 -3.31 31.25
N ALA A 603 -0.85 -4.31 31.69
CA ALA A 603 0.55 -4.53 31.31
C ALA A 603 0.77 -4.79 29.81
N SER A 604 -0.22 -5.26 29.04
CA SER A 604 -0.03 -5.62 27.61
C SER A 604 0.28 -4.41 26.72
N ASP A 605 -0.54 -3.36 26.81
CA ASP A 605 -0.38 -2.15 26.00
C ASP A 605 0.89 -1.39 26.39
N LEU A 606 1.18 -1.32 27.70
CA LEU A 606 2.39 -0.67 28.21
C LEU A 606 3.64 -1.50 27.89
N LYS A 607 3.57 -2.84 27.94
CA LYS A 607 4.65 -3.74 27.50
C LYS A 607 4.97 -3.52 26.03
N ALA A 608 3.97 -3.52 25.14
CA ALA A 608 4.20 -3.28 23.71
C ALA A 608 4.80 -1.88 23.44
N CYS A 609 4.37 -0.86 24.20
CA CYS A 609 4.95 0.49 24.14
C CYS A 609 6.41 0.51 24.61
N ILE A 610 6.73 -0.15 25.73
CA ILE A 610 8.08 -0.21 26.30
C ILE A 610 9.00 -1.06 25.41
N GLU A 611 8.56 -2.18 24.87
CA GLU A 611 9.34 -3.01 23.93
C GLU A 611 9.69 -2.23 22.66
N LYS A 612 8.72 -1.49 22.12
CA LYS A 612 8.95 -0.60 20.99
C LYS A 612 9.92 0.54 21.34
N ALA A 613 9.86 1.07 22.57
CA ALA A 613 10.81 2.06 23.08
C ALA A 613 12.23 1.49 23.14
N VAL A 614 12.38 0.32 23.76
CA VAL A 614 13.67 -0.35 23.95
C VAL A 614 14.32 -0.71 22.62
N ARG A 615 13.55 -1.23 21.65
CA ARG A 615 14.05 -1.51 20.28
C ARG A 615 14.43 -0.26 19.49
N GLN A 616 13.86 0.91 19.82
CA GLN A 616 14.09 2.15 19.07
C GLN A 616 15.26 2.98 19.62
N ILE A 617 15.73 2.68 20.83
CA ILE A 617 16.87 3.34 21.46
C ILE A 617 18.11 2.50 21.14
N GLU A 618 18.89 2.87 20.12
CA GLU A 618 20.19 2.24 19.79
C GLU A 618 21.37 3.23 19.95
N GLU A 619 22.48 2.72 20.49
CA GLU A 619 23.87 3.24 20.49
C GLU A 619 24.31 4.48 21.29
N GLU A 620 23.55 5.01 22.26
CA GLU A 620 24.07 6.10 23.13
C GLU A 620 24.34 5.67 24.59
N ARG A 621 25.57 5.94 25.09
CA ARG A 621 26.05 5.62 26.45
C ARG A 621 25.16 6.20 27.57
N GLU A 622 24.45 7.29 27.32
CA GLU A 622 23.57 7.95 28.31
C GLU A 622 22.17 7.30 28.41
N ALA A 623 21.80 6.39 27.51
CA ALA A 623 20.54 5.64 27.57
C ALA A 623 20.57 4.43 28.52
N PHE A 624 21.68 4.22 29.24
CA PHE A 624 21.92 3.06 30.11
C PHE A 624 20.90 2.94 31.25
N ASN A 625 20.62 4.04 31.96
CA ASN A 625 19.66 4.03 33.09
C ASN A 625 18.23 3.75 32.61
N PHE A 626 17.85 4.28 31.45
CA PHE A 626 16.52 4.05 30.88
C PHE A 626 16.34 2.60 30.43
N ARG A 627 17.36 2.01 29.77
CA ARG A 627 17.34 0.59 29.39
C ARG A 627 17.30 -0.33 30.62
N TYR A 628 18.07 -0.01 31.64
CA TYR A 628 18.10 -0.77 32.89
C TYR A 628 16.75 -0.71 33.62
N LEU A 629 16.15 0.47 33.73
CA LEU A 629 14.84 0.64 34.36
C LEU A 629 13.72 -0.02 33.53
N ALA A 630 13.73 0.13 32.21
CA ALA A 630 12.80 -0.58 31.31
C ALA A 630 12.95 -2.10 31.42
N ALA A 631 14.18 -2.62 31.51
CA ALA A 631 14.44 -4.04 31.72
C ALA A 631 13.97 -4.51 33.10
N GLN A 632 14.11 -3.71 34.16
CA GLN A 632 13.56 -4.03 35.48
C GLN A 632 12.03 -4.03 35.50
N ILE A 633 11.39 -3.06 34.84
CA ILE A 633 9.92 -3.00 34.69
C ILE A 633 9.44 -4.24 33.92
N LEU A 634 10.06 -4.57 32.79
CA LEU A 634 9.74 -5.76 32.02
C LEU A 634 10.01 -7.06 32.78
N ALA A 635 11.06 -7.12 33.61
CA ALA A 635 11.35 -8.29 34.43
C ALA A 635 10.39 -8.45 35.62
N LYS A 636 10.01 -7.36 36.29
CA LYS A 636 8.99 -7.37 37.35
C LYS A 636 7.65 -7.77 36.77
N TRP A 637 7.21 -7.13 35.69
CA TRP A 637 5.97 -7.49 35.01
C TRP A 637 6.02 -8.87 34.40
N GLY A 638 7.14 -9.31 33.84
CA GLY A 638 7.33 -10.67 33.34
C GLY A 638 7.13 -11.76 34.40
N ARG A 639 7.28 -11.43 35.70
CA ARG A 639 6.96 -12.32 36.84
C ARG A 639 5.50 -12.21 37.30
N MET A 640 4.83 -11.10 37.04
CA MET A 640 3.42 -10.86 37.39
C MET A 640 2.46 -11.35 36.31
N ILE A 641 2.86 -11.22 35.05
CA ILE A 641 2.13 -11.63 33.85
C ILE A 641 1.72 -13.12 33.92
N PRO A 642 2.57 -14.09 34.34
CA PRO A 642 2.17 -15.50 34.41
C PRO A 642 1.12 -15.83 35.48
N HIS A 643 0.95 -14.97 36.49
CA HIS A 643 -0.06 -15.15 37.53
C HIS A 643 -1.36 -14.37 37.25
N ALA A 644 -1.29 -13.28 36.47
CA ALA A 644 -2.44 -12.48 36.06
C ALA A 644 -3.06 -12.97 34.73
N TYR A 645 -2.26 -13.51 33.82
CA TYR A 645 -2.73 -14.26 32.67
C TYR A 645 -2.90 -15.69 33.17
N GLY A 646 -4.14 -16.08 33.52
CA GLY A 646 -4.48 -17.50 33.62
C GLY A 646 -4.16 -18.23 32.32
N ALA A 647 -4.63 -19.48 32.16
CA ALA A 647 -4.59 -20.20 30.88
C ALA A 647 -5.48 -19.55 29.79
N GLY A 648 -5.36 -18.24 29.60
CA GLY A 648 -6.12 -17.43 28.68
C GLY A 648 -5.88 -17.91 27.27
N ARG A 649 -6.94 -18.43 26.66
CA ARG A 649 -6.93 -19.00 25.31
C ARG A 649 -7.12 -17.95 24.22
N TRP A 650 -7.35 -16.69 24.60
CA TRP A 650 -7.54 -15.57 23.69
C TRP A 650 -6.37 -14.57 23.78
N SER A 651 -5.73 -14.28 22.65
CA SER A 651 -4.63 -13.30 22.54
C SER A 651 -5.05 -12.10 21.70
N MET A 652 -4.53 -10.92 22.01
CA MET A 652 -4.71 -9.74 21.16
C MET A 652 -3.68 -9.77 20.02
N SER A 653 -4.10 -9.48 18.79
CA SER A 653 -3.18 -9.21 17.69
C SER A 653 -3.51 -7.89 17.00
N GLY A 654 -2.49 -7.06 16.79
CA GLY A 654 -2.67 -5.72 16.24
C GLY A 654 -3.64 -4.85 17.03
N TRP A 655 -4.14 -3.81 16.38
CA TRP A 655 -4.96 -2.77 17.03
C TRP A 655 -6.46 -3.09 17.08
N PHE A 656 -6.90 -4.20 16.46
CA PHE A 656 -8.32 -4.44 16.19
C PHE A 656 -8.74 -5.91 16.30
N TRP A 657 -7.85 -6.85 16.63
CA TRP A 657 -8.17 -8.29 16.61
C TRP A 657 -7.92 -8.98 17.94
N VAL A 658 -8.78 -9.94 18.25
CA VAL A 658 -8.61 -10.91 19.34
C VAL A 658 -8.70 -12.31 18.74
N HIS A 659 -7.70 -13.16 18.95
CA HIS A 659 -7.61 -14.50 18.37
C HIS A 659 -7.71 -15.59 19.42
N TYR A 660 -8.45 -16.65 19.16
CA TYR A 660 -8.37 -17.89 19.91
C TYR A 660 -7.21 -18.74 19.39
N GLY A 661 -6.41 -19.25 20.30
CA GLY A 661 -5.39 -20.24 20.01
C GLY A 661 -4.57 -20.55 21.24
N TYR A 662 -3.93 -21.72 21.25
CA TYR A 662 -2.79 -21.87 22.15
C TYR A 662 -1.81 -20.75 21.81
N PRO A 663 -1.19 -20.06 22.79
CA PRO A 663 0.03 -19.33 22.50
C PRO A 663 0.89 -20.32 21.73
N LEU A 664 1.23 -19.99 20.48
CA LEU A 664 2.07 -20.81 19.62
C LEU A 664 3.15 -21.40 20.51
N THR A 665 3.48 -22.68 20.36
CA THR A 665 4.58 -23.31 21.10
C THR A 665 5.92 -22.57 20.91
N ASP A 666 5.98 -21.59 20.00
CA ASP A 666 6.97 -20.52 19.96
C ASP A 666 6.84 -19.46 21.07
N ALA A 667 6.01 -19.64 22.09
CA ALA A 667 6.14 -18.89 23.33
C ALA A 667 7.44 -19.27 24.04
N ASP A 668 7.97 -20.48 23.79
CA ASP A 668 9.32 -20.88 24.21
C ASP A 668 10.40 -20.37 23.26
N ASP A 669 10.13 -20.10 21.97
CA ASP A 669 11.09 -19.48 21.04
C ASP A 669 11.08 -17.95 21.11
N GLU A 670 9.95 -17.30 21.36
CA GLU A 670 9.88 -15.88 21.76
C GLU A 670 10.33 -15.70 23.22
N ARG A 671 10.07 -16.63 24.15
CA ARG A 671 10.73 -16.61 25.47
C ARG A 671 12.21 -16.87 25.35
N ALA A 672 12.67 -17.85 24.59
CA ALA A 672 14.09 -18.15 24.43
C ALA A 672 14.79 -17.03 23.67
N TYR A 673 14.15 -16.43 22.66
CA TYR A 673 14.66 -15.26 21.96
C TYR A 673 14.65 -14.03 22.85
N LEU A 674 13.62 -13.81 23.69
CA LEU A 674 13.55 -12.68 24.61
C LEU A 674 14.51 -12.86 25.80
N VAL A 675 14.59 -14.04 26.39
CA VAL A 675 15.53 -14.40 27.47
C VAL A 675 16.95 -14.42 26.92
N ALA A 676 17.21 -14.96 25.73
CA ALA A 676 18.54 -14.92 25.10
C ALA A 676 18.90 -13.51 24.62
N SER A 677 17.96 -12.68 24.15
CA SER A 677 18.24 -11.27 23.79
C SER A 677 18.47 -10.41 25.02
N ILE A 678 17.71 -10.61 26.10
CA ILE A 678 17.91 -9.93 27.39
C ILE A 678 19.20 -10.43 28.04
N GLN A 679 19.49 -11.73 28.02
CA GLN A 679 20.71 -12.32 28.58
C GLN A 679 21.95 -11.94 27.77
N ALA A 680 21.90 -11.96 26.43
CA ALA A 680 23.00 -11.49 25.58
C ALA A 680 23.25 -9.98 25.73
N MET A 681 22.19 -9.19 25.95
CA MET A 681 22.31 -7.76 26.26
C MET A 681 22.90 -7.53 27.66
N LEU A 682 22.52 -8.33 28.66
CA LEU A 682 23.09 -8.29 30.02
C LEU A 682 24.54 -8.79 30.07
N ASP A 683 24.89 -9.80 29.28
CA ASP A 683 26.26 -10.35 29.19
C ASP A 683 27.18 -9.40 28.40
N SER A 684 26.65 -8.72 27.39
CA SER A 684 27.34 -7.60 26.70
C SER A 684 27.48 -6.33 27.57
N MET A 685 26.74 -6.21 28.67
CA MET A 685 26.85 -5.13 29.67
C MET A 685 27.81 -5.47 30.83
N ARG A 686 28.19 -6.75 30.99
CA ARG A 686 29.15 -7.23 32.01
C ARG A 686 30.60 -7.26 31.52
N LEU A 687 30.81 -7.30 30.20
CA LEU A 687 32.07 -7.00 29.52
C LEU A 687 32.22 -5.49 29.33
#